data_AF-A0A8C4YYJ4-F1
#
_entry.id   AF-A0A8C4YYJ4-F1
#
_cell.length_a   1.000
_cell.length_b   1.000
_cell.length_c   1.000
_cell.angle_alpha   90.00
_cell.angle_beta   90.00
_cell.angle_gamma   90.00
#
_symmetry.space_group_name_H-M   'P 1'
#
loop_
_entity.id
_entity.type
_entity.pdbx_description
1 polymer ?
#
loop_
_entity_poly.entity_id
_entity_poly.type
_entity_poly.pdbx_seq_one_letter_code
_entity_poly.pdbx_strand_id
1 'polypeptide(L)'
;MGRAHGSRKKAGRPPQSNMAVDPDTATLDPDMATEVEELFSKRRTFTKPSSEEWLLPDPNEVLTHPQQQHPELQALKASLNAVKSRLSDQDLSEWQWHTGSTNRAGKVIAALRSAANAEICTQAWCKFYEILGTFPLLPEAAVAAGALNTVHLCEAPGAFVSALNHYTQTSEATRYWDWAWAASTLNPYHEGNGGHATVADDRLIANTLPWWSFGSDNTGDLTSLKNLLQLQGFVAHMPRVDLVTADGSFDCLEAPDEQEALVASLVLCEAVAGLLLLSSGGALVLKMFTLYEHSSVCLLYLLNCCFSSVSVFKPATSKAGNSEVYVVGRGHYGKDAARPLVAKLLRSYGPGMADGPALFPAALIPASYLRQHLEVCSYFHERQVATITENLSLFPVKSAEQRGRLERLRDLTAQQYLLRFRVSFLPRGRWLSRGAVSPAFLSVAGGGRPVGLKRHMGSFNARRELRGLNWWQRLERGRHGDWVRPHCNEDGGGVLEGPADCAPMSWFTVAGAALSEVRNSPFCQGGLLGQLNEALGGAAPAAWDRLPPCGACQAGPAAAALGQVAPPGDGGGARTRCLVVGDRVVWAAAGGQSPALMLSFSEEPAFPEGGLLALHDGEPGYQRALLGVLLGALGGLGPGDALLLPLLAAATRLTAGLVFCLRAAFRSVAFRCPSPGGRVGALLLCSGFCPEAAAPLLSPLADLRDHMERLAEGADQSSEAPQQVLQFVPMEELLGGGLTEFLSALNSSVVRQKLHLLLQRPGP
;
A
#
# COMPACT_ATOMS: atom_id res chain seq x y z
N MET A 1 38.57 39.59 0.33
CA MET A 1 39.35 39.50 -0.92
C MET A 1 39.85 38.06 -1.05
N GLY A 2 39.67 37.44 -2.21
CA GLY A 2 40.04 36.04 -2.45
C GLY A 2 38.91 35.26 -3.12
N ARG A 3 38.77 35.41 -4.45
CA ARG A 3 37.83 34.67 -5.31
C ARG A 3 38.39 33.28 -5.58
N ALA A 4 37.61 32.22 -5.31
CA ALA A 4 37.84 30.89 -5.87
C ALA A 4 36.80 30.62 -6.97
N HIS A 5 37.28 30.35 -8.18
CA HIS A 5 36.50 30.10 -9.38
C HIS A 5 35.83 28.72 -9.34
N GLY A 6 34.50 28.69 -9.13
CA GLY A 6 33.65 27.56 -9.47
C GLY A 6 33.12 27.70 -10.90
N SER A 7 33.49 26.77 -11.77
CA SER A 7 33.11 26.70 -13.18
C SER A 7 31.58 26.59 -13.33
N ARG A 8 30.94 27.68 -13.77
CA ARG A 8 29.55 27.66 -14.25
C ARG A 8 29.45 26.72 -15.47
N LYS A 9 28.92 25.50 -15.29
CA LYS A 9 28.37 24.73 -16.40
C LYS A 9 27.23 25.54 -17.01
N LYS A 10 27.42 26.00 -18.25
CA LYS A 10 26.38 26.64 -19.06
C LYS A 10 25.13 25.76 -19.06
N ALA A 11 24.00 26.32 -18.66
CA ALA A 11 22.69 25.73 -18.90
C ALA A 11 22.53 25.52 -20.40
N GLY A 12 22.49 24.25 -20.83
CA GLY A 12 22.11 23.90 -22.19
C GLY A 12 20.67 24.34 -22.42
N ARG A 13 20.44 25.03 -23.54
CA ARG A 13 19.08 25.26 -24.07
C ARG A 13 18.32 23.92 -24.09
N PRO A 14 17.02 23.90 -23.77
CA PRO A 14 16.23 22.69 -23.95
C PRO A 14 16.29 22.30 -25.44
N PRO A 15 16.45 21.00 -25.78
CA PRO A 15 16.29 20.60 -27.15
C PRO A 15 14.85 20.90 -27.54
N GLN A 16 14.66 21.87 -28.44
CA GLN A 16 13.44 21.95 -29.23
C GLN A 16 13.42 20.68 -30.07
N SER A 17 12.79 19.62 -29.57
CA SER A 17 12.44 18.46 -30.36
C SER A 17 11.29 18.87 -31.28
N ASN A 18 11.61 19.56 -32.37
CA ASN A 18 10.88 19.32 -33.60
C ASN A 18 11.05 17.83 -33.89
N MET A 19 10.05 17.02 -33.55
CA MET A 19 9.89 15.72 -34.18
C MET A 19 9.59 16.00 -35.65
N ALA A 20 10.65 16.25 -36.42
CA ALA A 20 10.62 16.07 -37.85
C ALA A 20 10.22 14.62 -38.06
N VAL A 21 9.04 14.43 -38.63
CA VAL A 21 8.58 13.15 -39.16
C VAL A 21 9.67 12.70 -40.13
N ASP A 22 10.29 11.57 -39.83
CA ASP A 22 11.22 10.92 -40.74
C ASP A 22 10.45 10.59 -42.04
N PRO A 23 10.86 11.09 -43.22
CA PRO A 23 10.11 10.88 -44.47
C PRO A 23 10.08 9.41 -44.93
N ASP A 24 10.83 8.53 -44.26
CA ASP A 24 10.85 7.08 -44.48
C ASP A 24 9.78 6.32 -43.68
N THR A 25 8.66 6.95 -43.30
CA THR A 25 7.41 6.21 -43.01
C THR A 25 6.88 5.58 -44.30
N ALA A 26 7.57 4.53 -44.75
CA ALA A 26 7.04 3.51 -45.63
C ALA A 26 5.60 3.21 -45.18
N THR A 27 4.67 3.31 -46.14
CA THR A 27 3.26 2.91 -46.05
C THR A 27 2.99 2.01 -44.85
N LEU A 28 2.32 2.57 -43.83
CA LEU A 28 1.81 1.81 -42.68
C LEU A 28 1.11 0.56 -43.22
N ASP A 29 1.61 -0.61 -42.83
CA ASP A 29 0.96 -1.88 -43.10
C ASP A 29 -0.50 -1.77 -42.62
N PRO A 30 -1.50 -1.80 -43.52
CA PRO A 30 -2.89 -1.60 -43.19
C PRO A 30 -3.38 -2.57 -42.11
N ASP A 31 -2.81 -3.77 -42.06
CA ASP A 31 -3.14 -4.81 -41.09
C ASP A 31 -2.67 -4.41 -39.69
N MET A 32 -1.48 -3.81 -39.56
CA MET A 32 -0.97 -3.32 -38.28
C MET A 32 -1.80 -2.14 -37.75
N ALA A 33 -2.21 -1.22 -38.62
CA ALA A 33 -3.06 -0.10 -38.22
C ALA A 33 -4.43 -0.57 -37.71
N THR A 34 -5.02 -1.56 -38.39
CA THR A 34 -6.29 -2.19 -37.99
C THR A 34 -6.15 -2.88 -36.63
N GLU A 35 -5.08 -3.67 -36.42
CA GLU A 35 -4.81 -4.35 -35.15
C GLU A 35 -4.66 -3.35 -33.98
N VAL A 36 -4.05 -2.19 -34.20
CA VAL A 36 -3.93 -1.13 -33.18
C VAL A 36 -5.29 -0.48 -32.90
N GLU A 37 -6.12 -0.21 -33.90
CA GLU A 37 -7.47 0.33 -33.68
C GLU A 37 -8.36 -0.67 -32.93
N GLU A 38 -8.27 -1.96 -33.24
CA GLU A 38 -8.93 -3.04 -32.49
C GLU A 38 -8.48 -3.12 -31.03
N LEU A 39 -7.24 -2.73 -30.73
CA LEU A 39 -6.71 -2.70 -29.38
C LEU A 39 -7.38 -1.60 -28.54
N PHE A 40 -7.71 -0.45 -29.13
CA PHE A 40 -8.35 0.68 -28.44
C PHE A 40 -9.89 0.67 -28.45
N SER A 41 -10.51 -0.24 -29.22
CA SER A 41 -11.97 -0.30 -29.40
C SER A 41 -12.68 -1.36 -28.55
N LYS A 42 -11.98 -1.96 -27.58
CA LYS A 42 -12.45 -3.03 -26.65
C LYS A 42 -13.55 -2.59 -25.67
N ARG A 43 -14.71 -2.19 -26.17
CA ARG A 43 -15.88 -1.79 -25.37
C ARG A 43 -17.16 -2.45 -25.83
N ARG A 44 -18.07 -2.66 -24.89
CA ARG A 44 -19.47 -3.00 -25.12
C ARG A 44 -20.34 -2.12 -24.22
N THR A 45 -21.45 -1.63 -24.76
CA THR A 45 -22.36 -0.73 -24.05
C THR A 45 -23.73 -1.37 -24.03
N PHE A 46 -24.35 -1.43 -22.86
CA PHE A 46 -25.71 -1.91 -22.72
C PHE A 46 -26.68 -0.93 -23.36
N THR A 47 -27.65 -1.46 -24.09
CA THR A 47 -28.70 -0.68 -24.75
C THR A 47 -30.01 -0.95 -24.05
N LYS A 48 -30.50 0.04 -23.30
CA LYS A 48 -31.78 -0.07 -22.60
C LYS A 48 -32.92 -0.17 -23.61
N PRO A 49 -33.87 -1.11 -23.44
CA PRO A 49 -35.02 -1.20 -24.32
C PRO A 49 -35.94 0.02 -24.12
N SER A 50 -36.67 0.40 -25.18
CA SER A 50 -37.65 1.49 -25.11
C SER A 50 -38.88 1.16 -24.25
N SER A 51 -39.09 -0.11 -23.92
CA SER A 51 -40.24 -0.62 -23.17
C SER A 51 -40.20 -0.36 -21.65
N GLU A 52 -39.25 0.44 -21.15
CA GLU A 52 -39.02 0.68 -19.72
C GLU A 52 -38.92 -0.61 -18.88
N GLU A 53 -38.48 -1.73 -19.47
CA GLU A 53 -38.40 -3.03 -18.79
C GLU A 53 -37.33 -3.07 -17.69
N TRP A 54 -36.27 -2.26 -17.84
CA TRP A 54 -35.12 -2.27 -16.93
C TRP A 54 -35.34 -1.26 -15.81
N LEU A 55 -36.02 -1.71 -14.75
CA LEU A 55 -36.33 -0.91 -13.56
C LEU A 55 -35.65 -1.49 -12.32
N LEU A 56 -35.40 -0.61 -11.35
CA LEU A 56 -34.95 -1.04 -10.02
C LEU A 56 -35.98 -2.00 -9.42
N PRO A 57 -35.56 -3.23 -9.04
CA PRO A 57 -36.45 -4.16 -8.35
C PRO A 57 -36.94 -3.61 -7.00
N ASP A 58 -38.10 -4.07 -6.55
CA ASP A 58 -38.64 -3.70 -5.23
C ASP A 58 -37.60 -4.03 -4.14
N PRO A 59 -37.21 -3.05 -3.30
CA PRO A 59 -36.30 -3.29 -2.18
C PRO A 59 -36.75 -4.42 -1.24
N ASN A 60 -38.02 -4.77 -1.17
CA ASN A 60 -38.50 -5.89 -0.35
C ASN A 60 -38.06 -7.26 -0.87
N GLU A 61 -37.93 -7.41 -2.20
CA GLU A 61 -37.50 -8.65 -2.86
C GLU A 61 -35.98 -8.85 -2.86
N VAL A 62 -35.21 -7.79 -2.59
CA VAL A 62 -33.74 -7.80 -2.59
C VAL A 62 -33.18 -8.60 -1.42
N LEU A 63 -32.12 -9.39 -1.61
CA LEU A 63 -31.49 -10.21 -0.57
C LEU A 63 -32.42 -11.25 0.10
N THR A 64 -33.36 -11.82 -0.65
CA THR A 64 -34.33 -12.81 -0.14
C THR A 64 -34.11 -14.24 -0.63
N HIS A 65 -33.36 -14.41 -1.72
CA HIS A 65 -33.16 -15.69 -2.39
C HIS A 65 -31.68 -16.10 -2.44
N PRO A 66 -31.36 -17.40 -2.53
CA PRO A 66 -29.98 -17.82 -2.75
C PRO A 66 -29.47 -17.39 -4.12
N GLN A 67 -28.15 -17.31 -4.26
CA GLN A 67 -27.50 -17.05 -5.54
C GLN A 67 -27.79 -18.17 -6.53
N GLN A 68 -27.96 -17.81 -7.80
CA GLN A 68 -28.29 -18.74 -8.86
C GLN A 68 -27.22 -18.75 -9.94
N GLN A 69 -26.81 -19.95 -10.35
CA GLN A 69 -25.88 -20.09 -11.45
C GLN A 69 -26.60 -19.94 -12.79
N HIS A 70 -25.96 -19.20 -13.70
CA HIS A 70 -26.41 -19.04 -15.08
C HIS A 70 -25.66 -20.05 -15.96
N PRO A 71 -26.31 -21.09 -16.52
CA PRO A 71 -25.61 -22.20 -17.18
C PRO A 71 -24.65 -21.77 -18.29
N GLU A 72 -25.06 -20.81 -19.13
CA GLU A 72 -24.25 -20.31 -20.24
C GLU A 72 -23.02 -19.52 -19.75
N LEU A 73 -23.16 -18.72 -18.69
CA LEU A 73 -22.03 -18.00 -18.09
C LEU A 73 -21.05 -18.96 -17.41
N GLN A 74 -21.55 -20.01 -16.75
CA GLN A 74 -20.71 -21.03 -16.14
C GLN A 74 -19.97 -21.87 -17.19
N ALA A 75 -20.56 -22.08 -18.38
CA ALA A 75 -19.84 -22.68 -19.51
C ALA A 75 -18.67 -21.79 -19.99
N LEU A 76 -18.86 -20.46 -20.05
CA LEU A 76 -17.77 -19.51 -20.34
C LEU A 76 -16.68 -19.54 -19.26
N LYS A 77 -17.06 -19.62 -17.98
CA LYS A 77 -16.12 -19.76 -16.85
C LYS A 77 -15.28 -21.03 -17.00
N ALA A 78 -15.93 -22.18 -17.21
CA ALA A 78 -15.25 -23.47 -17.37
C ALA A 78 -14.30 -23.47 -18.58
N SER A 79 -14.74 -22.96 -19.72
CA SER A 79 -13.92 -22.80 -20.93
C SER A 79 -12.68 -21.94 -20.68
N LEU A 80 -12.85 -20.77 -20.05
CA LEU A 80 -11.75 -19.85 -19.79
C LEU A 80 -10.74 -20.44 -18.81
N ASN A 81 -11.23 -21.10 -17.75
CA ASN A 81 -10.37 -21.74 -16.75
C ASN A 81 -9.61 -22.94 -17.34
N ALA A 82 -10.20 -23.68 -18.27
CA ALA A 82 -9.50 -24.74 -19.02
C ALA A 82 -8.35 -24.18 -19.89
N VAL A 83 -8.48 -22.97 -20.43
CA VAL A 83 -7.40 -22.30 -21.17
C VAL A 83 -6.32 -21.77 -20.22
N LYS A 84 -6.72 -21.15 -19.10
CA LYS A 84 -5.79 -20.63 -18.08
C LYS A 84 -4.98 -21.74 -17.40
N SER A 85 -5.55 -22.91 -17.17
CA SER A 85 -4.87 -24.04 -16.52
C SER A 85 -3.67 -24.57 -17.30
N ARG A 86 -3.63 -24.34 -18.63
CA ARG A 86 -2.46 -24.62 -19.49
C ARG A 86 -1.22 -23.80 -19.12
N LEU A 87 -1.38 -22.76 -18.29
CA LEU A 87 -0.31 -21.90 -17.79
C LEU A 87 0.27 -22.37 -16.46
N SER A 88 -0.35 -23.35 -15.78
CA SER A 88 -0.03 -23.72 -14.39
C SER A 88 1.42 -24.22 -14.20
N ASP A 89 2.00 -24.83 -15.24
CA ASP A 89 3.36 -25.36 -15.22
C ASP A 89 4.42 -24.37 -15.72
N GLN A 90 4.01 -23.23 -16.27
CA GLN A 90 4.94 -22.23 -16.79
C GLN A 90 5.64 -21.51 -15.63
N ASP A 91 6.96 -21.32 -15.72
CA ASP A 91 7.66 -20.47 -14.77
C ASP A 91 7.09 -19.04 -14.85
N LEU A 92 6.70 -18.48 -13.71
CA LEU A 92 6.02 -17.20 -13.71
C LEU A 92 6.92 -16.07 -14.20
N SER A 93 8.22 -16.11 -13.92
CA SER A 93 9.14 -15.04 -14.31
C SER A 93 9.41 -15.05 -15.82
N GLU A 94 9.61 -16.24 -16.40
CA GLU A 94 9.76 -16.43 -17.84
C GLU A 94 8.47 -16.08 -18.58
N TRP A 95 7.32 -16.53 -18.07
CA TRP A 95 6.01 -16.22 -18.62
C TRP A 95 5.69 -14.73 -18.54
N GLN A 96 5.99 -14.06 -17.42
CA GLN A 96 5.82 -12.61 -17.28
C GLN A 96 6.73 -11.84 -18.23
N TRP A 97 7.98 -12.28 -18.41
CA TRP A 97 8.89 -11.68 -19.37
C TRP A 97 8.36 -11.84 -20.80
N HIS A 98 7.93 -13.04 -21.17
CA HIS A 98 7.36 -13.33 -22.49
C HIS A 98 6.11 -12.51 -22.76
N THR A 99 5.13 -12.56 -21.87
CA THR A 99 3.88 -11.78 -22.01
C THR A 99 4.14 -10.28 -21.97
N GLY A 100 5.19 -9.84 -21.26
CA GLY A 100 5.71 -8.47 -21.31
C GLY A 100 6.28 -8.10 -22.69
N SER A 101 6.96 -9.03 -23.36
CA SER A 101 7.55 -8.87 -24.71
C SER A 101 6.51 -8.96 -25.84
N THR A 102 5.41 -9.67 -25.66
CA THR A 102 4.30 -9.76 -26.64
C THR A 102 3.20 -8.73 -26.43
N ASN A 103 3.16 -8.07 -25.26
CA ASN A 103 2.17 -7.03 -24.99
C ASN A 103 2.32 -5.86 -25.97
N ARG A 104 1.33 -5.69 -26.86
CA ARG A 104 1.23 -4.59 -27.83
C ARG A 104 1.32 -3.21 -27.18
N ALA A 105 0.76 -3.02 -25.98
CA ALA A 105 0.86 -1.77 -25.24
C ALA A 105 2.14 -1.66 -24.36
N GLY A 106 3.07 -2.61 -24.47
CA GLY A 106 4.22 -2.74 -23.56
C GLY A 106 5.21 -1.57 -23.56
N LYS A 107 5.19 -0.72 -24.59
CA LYS A 107 6.03 0.50 -24.69
C LYS A 107 5.33 1.79 -24.23
N VAL A 108 4.02 1.77 -24.00
CA VAL A 108 3.23 2.98 -23.67
C VAL A 108 3.75 3.69 -22.42
N ILE A 109 4.01 2.96 -21.33
CA ILE A 109 4.50 3.56 -20.06
C ILE A 109 5.85 4.25 -20.27
N ALA A 110 6.77 3.62 -21.01
CA ALA A 110 8.08 4.21 -21.28
C ALA A 110 7.97 5.48 -22.13
N ALA A 111 7.11 5.46 -23.15
CA ALA A 111 6.82 6.62 -23.99
C ALA A 111 6.21 7.78 -23.19
N LEU A 112 5.23 7.50 -22.30
CA LEU A 112 4.61 8.50 -21.44
C LEU A 112 5.58 9.14 -20.46
N ARG A 113 6.45 8.34 -19.82
CA ARG A 113 7.47 8.87 -18.90
C ARG A 113 8.45 9.80 -19.61
N SER A 114 8.78 9.49 -20.87
CA SER A 114 9.67 10.31 -21.69
C SER A 114 8.99 11.59 -22.18
N ALA A 115 7.79 11.48 -22.76
CA ALA A 115 7.13 12.58 -23.45
C ALA A 115 6.31 13.49 -22.52
N ALA A 116 5.63 12.91 -21.52
CA ALA A 116 4.62 13.61 -20.74
C ALA A 116 5.11 14.03 -19.35
N ASN A 117 6.21 13.46 -18.83
CA ASN A 117 6.64 13.65 -17.44
C ASN A 117 5.49 13.36 -16.45
N ALA A 118 4.77 12.26 -16.68
CA ALA A 118 3.62 11.86 -15.88
C ALA A 118 4.03 11.39 -14.47
N GLU A 119 3.42 11.97 -13.44
CA GLU A 119 3.60 11.61 -12.04
C GLU A 119 3.00 10.22 -11.77
N ILE A 120 3.73 9.35 -11.05
CA ILE A 120 3.27 7.98 -10.69
C ILE A 120 2.72 7.24 -11.94
N CYS A 121 3.45 7.36 -13.06
CA CYS A 121 3.07 6.73 -14.32
C CYS A 121 3.23 5.20 -14.24
N THR A 122 2.19 4.54 -13.73
CA THR A 122 2.03 3.09 -13.63
C THR A 122 1.10 2.57 -14.74
N GLN A 123 0.89 1.25 -14.81
CA GLN A 123 -0.10 0.70 -15.73
C GLN A 123 -1.52 1.19 -15.42
N ALA A 124 -1.87 1.36 -14.14
CA ALA A 124 -3.17 1.89 -13.71
C ALA A 124 -3.38 3.33 -14.19
N TRP A 125 -2.34 4.17 -14.12
CA TRP A 125 -2.35 5.52 -14.67
C TRP A 125 -2.75 5.51 -16.16
N CYS A 126 -2.13 4.63 -16.96
CA CYS A 126 -2.43 4.55 -18.39
C CYS A 126 -3.84 4.04 -18.68
N LYS A 127 -4.33 3.08 -17.88
CA LYS A 127 -5.71 2.58 -18.03
C LYS A 127 -6.71 3.70 -17.81
N PHE A 128 -6.53 4.48 -16.75
CA PHE A 128 -7.48 5.54 -16.42
C PHE A 128 -7.40 6.74 -17.36
N TYR A 129 -6.20 7.15 -17.77
CA TYR A 129 -6.05 8.19 -18.78
C TYR A 129 -6.70 7.79 -20.12
N GLU A 130 -6.62 6.51 -20.49
CA GLU A 130 -7.33 5.96 -21.64
C GLU A 130 -8.86 5.97 -21.45
N ILE A 131 -9.36 5.68 -20.25
CA ILE A 131 -10.80 5.80 -19.92
C ILE A 131 -11.25 7.26 -20.05
N LEU A 132 -10.50 8.22 -19.48
CA LEU A 132 -10.77 9.66 -19.58
C LEU A 132 -10.82 10.16 -21.03
N GLY A 133 -9.94 9.63 -21.89
CA GLY A 133 -9.92 9.97 -23.31
C GLY A 133 -10.95 9.23 -24.16
N THR A 134 -11.57 8.17 -23.64
CA THR A 134 -12.54 7.32 -24.37
C THR A 134 -13.99 7.64 -24.01
N PHE A 135 -14.23 8.08 -22.77
CA PHE A 135 -15.56 8.35 -22.24
C PHE A 135 -15.64 9.81 -21.73
N PRO A 136 -16.74 10.53 -21.99
CA PRO A 136 -16.96 11.84 -21.40
C PRO A 136 -17.37 11.65 -19.93
N LEU A 137 -16.37 11.56 -19.04
CA LEU A 137 -16.58 11.34 -17.60
C LEU A 137 -16.90 12.63 -16.84
N LEU A 138 -16.58 13.78 -17.41
CA LEU A 138 -16.80 15.08 -16.76
C LEU A 138 -18.25 15.52 -17.02
N PRO A 139 -19.10 15.64 -15.99
CA PRO A 139 -20.50 16.00 -16.18
C PRO A 139 -20.65 17.46 -16.63
N GLU A 140 -21.73 17.77 -17.34
CA GLU A 140 -22.03 19.12 -17.84
C GLU A 140 -22.06 20.17 -16.72
N ALA A 141 -22.57 19.79 -15.53
CA ALA A 141 -22.56 20.65 -14.36
C ALA A 141 -21.15 21.04 -13.89
N ALA A 142 -20.17 20.14 -14.02
CA ALA A 142 -18.77 20.44 -13.71
C ALA A 142 -18.16 21.40 -14.72
N VAL A 143 -18.46 21.19 -16.01
CA VAL A 143 -18.06 22.09 -17.09
C VAL A 143 -18.62 23.50 -16.88
N ALA A 144 -19.91 23.60 -16.58
CA ALA A 144 -20.58 24.89 -16.35
C ALA A 144 -20.05 25.62 -15.11
N ALA A 145 -19.70 24.88 -14.05
CA ALA A 145 -19.16 25.45 -12.83
C ALA A 145 -17.66 25.79 -12.92
N GLY A 146 -16.91 25.24 -13.88
CA GLY A 146 -15.46 25.32 -13.90
C GLY A 146 -14.82 24.70 -12.66
N ALA A 147 -15.45 23.66 -12.10
CA ALA A 147 -15.00 23.00 -10.88
C ALA A 147 -15.27 21.49 -10.96
N LEU A 148 -14.42 20.68 -10.33
CA LEU A 148 -14.52 19.24 -10.33
C LEU A 148 -14.33 18.70 -8.92
N ASN A 149 -15.16 17.76 -8.50
CA ASN A 149 -15.07 17.11 -7.21
C ASN A 149 -15.05 15.59 -7.39
N THR A 150 -13.98 14.92 -6.99
CA THR A 150 -13.80 13.48 -7.23
C THR A 150 -13.50 12.69 -5.97
N VAL A 151 -13.95 11.44 -5.94
CA VAL A 151 -13.63 10.49 -4.87
C VAL A 151 -13.03 9.21 -5.45
N HIS A 152 -11.90 8.78 -4.91
CA HIS A 152 -11.15 7.63 -5.42
C HIS A 152 -11.07 6.53 -4.35
N LEU A 153 -11.74 5.41 -4.60
CA LEU A 153 -11.87 4.28 -3.68
C LEU A 153 -10.81 3.23 -3.98
N CYS A 154 -10.23 2.66 -2.92
CA CYS A 154 -9.15 1.67 -2.99
C CYS A 154 -7.99 2.11 -3.90
N GLU A 155 -7.60 3.38 -3.79
CA GLU A 155 -6.87 4.09 -4.83
C GLU A 155 -5.34 3.88 -4.79
N ALA A 156 -4.78 3.28 -3.73
CA ALA A 156 -3.33 3.18 -3.58
C ALA A 156 -2.67 2.53 -4.82
N PRO A 157 -1.59 3.12 -5.36
CA PRO A 157 -0.76 4.19 -4.77
C PRO A 157 -1.20 5.63 -5.11
N GLY A 158 -2.32 5.84 -5.80
CA GLY A 158 -2.74 7.16 -6.30
C GLY A 158 -2.63 7.34 -7.81
N ALA A 159 -2.66 6.25 -8.58
CA ALA A 159 -2.40 6.30 -10.02
C ALA A 159 -3.53 6.97 -10.82
N PHE A 160 -4.80 6.76 -10.45
CA PHE A 160 -5.94 7.40 -11.11
C PHE A 160 -6.04 8.86 -10.71
N VAL A 161 -5.78 9.19 -9.44
CA VAL A 161 -5.69 10.58 -8.96
C VAL A 161 -4.64 11.35 -9.75
N SER A 162 -3.43 10.82 -9.87
CA SER A 162 -2.36 11.44 -10.65
C SER A 162 -2.71 11.56 -12.14
N ALA A 163 -3.34 10.55 -12.73
CA ALA A 163 -3.80 10.61 -14.13
C ALA A 163 -4.87 11.68 -14.35
N LEU A 164 -5.79 11.85 -13.39
CA LEU A 164 -6.80 12.92 -13.45
C LEU A 164 -6.17 14.30 -13.30
N ASN A 165 -5.22 14.47 -12.38
CA ASN A 165 -4.44 15.70 -12.27
C ASN A 165 -3.78 16.05 -13.60
N HIS A 166 -3.11 15.07 -14.21
CA HIS A 166 -2.46 15.26 -15.50
C HIS A 166 -3.45 15.66 -16.59
N TYR A 167 -4.57 14.95 -16.69
CA TYR A 167 -5.62 15.22 -17.67
C TYR A 167 -6.20 16.63 -17.50
N THR A 168 -6.54 17.01 -16.27
CA THR A 168 -7.13 18.32 -15.95
C THR A 168 -6.14 19.46 -16.19
N GLN A 169 -4.88 19.30 -15.78
CA GLN A 169 -3.87 20.36 -15.91
C GLN A 169 -3.35 20.57 -17.34
N THR A 170 -3.48 19.58 -18.22
CA THR A 170 -2.95 19.64 -19.60
C THR A 170 -4.02 19.91 -20.66
N SER A 171 -5.30 19.71 -20.35
CA SER A 171 -6.39 20.04 -21.27
C SER A 171 -6.76 21.52 -21.20
N GLU A 172 -6.87 22.19 -22.34
CA GLU A 172 -7.24 23.60 -22.41
C GLU A 172 -8.62 23.88 -21.79
N ALA A 173 -9.53 22.91 -21.85
CA ALA A 173 -10.88 23.04 -21.33
C ALA A 173 -10.95 23.00 -19.80
N THR A 174 -9.97 22.39 -19.12
CA THR A 174 -10.05 22.06 -17.70
C THR A 174 -8.87 22.58 -16.86
N ARG A 175 -7.80 23.10 -17.48
CA ARG A 175 -6.57 23.53 -16.77
C ARG A 175 -6.73 24.66 -15.75
N TYR A 176 -7.87 25.33 -15.74
CA TYR A 176 -8.21 26.40 -14.81
C TYR A 176 -9.34 26.03 -13.85
N TRP A 177 -9.78 24.77 -13.86
CA TRP A 177 -10.84 24.34 -12.98
C TRP A 177 -10.34 24.20 -11.55
N ASP A 178 -11.22 24.55 -10.61
CA ASP A 178 -11.03 24.23 -9.20
C ASP A 178 -11.29 22.74 -8.99
N TRP A 179 -10.25 21.98 -8.70
CA TRP A 179 -10.36 20.53 -8.50
C TRP A 179 -10.16 20.17 -7.02
N ALA A 180 -11.22 19.68 -6.40
CA ALA A 180 -11.18 19.03 -5.10
C ALA A 180 -11.25 17.51 -5.29
N TRP A 181 -10.47 16.78 -4.50
CA TRP A 181 -10.47 15.32 -4.54
C TRP A 181 -10.32 14.75 -3.14
N ALA A 182 -10.80 13.53 -2.96
CA ALA A 182 -10.57 12.73 -1.77
C ALA A 182 -10.29 11.28 -2.19
N ALA A 183 -9.54 10.55 -1.38
CA ALA A 183 -9.28 9.14 -1.64
C ALA A 183 -9.42 8.29 -0.38
N SER A 184 -9.74 7.01 -0.56
CA SER A 184 -9.67 5.99 0.48
C SER A 184 -8.89 4.78 -0.03
N THR A 185 -8.24 4.09 0.89
CA THR A 185 -7.49 2.85 0.65
C THR A 185 -7.14 2.24 2.00
N LEU A 186 -6.83 0.95 2.04
CA LEU A 186 -6.17 0.37 3.21
C LEU A 186 -4.92 1.19 3.53
N ASN A 187 -4.85 1.69 4.77
CA ASN A 187 -3.77 2.55 5.22
C ASN A 187 -2.44 1.80 5.18
N PRO A 188 -1.45 2.22 4.36
CA PRO A 188 -0.16 1.54 4.26
C PRO A 188 0.69 1.70 5.53
N TYR A 189 0.31 2.58 6.46
CA TYR A 189 1.02 2.80 7.72
C TYR A 189 0.38 2.09 8.91
N HIS A 190 -0.82 1.52 8.73
CA HIS A 190 -1.50 0.79 9.80
C HIS A 190 -0.90 -0.60 9.97
N GLU A 191 -0.54 -0.93 11.20
CA GLU A 191 0.28 -2.08 11.57
C GLU A 191 -0.48 -3.40 11.45
N GLY A 192 -1.79 -3.37 11.70
CA GLY A 192 -2.67 -4.53 11.56
C GLY A 192 -3.05 -4.87 10.12
N ASN A 193 -2.81 -3.97 9.17
CA ASN A 193 -3.13 -4.23 7.77
C ASN A 193 -2.09 -5.19 7.18
N GLY A 194 -2.50 -6.34 6.63
CA GLY A 194 -1.56 -7.31 6.10
C GLY A 194 -0.81 -6.82 4.86
N GLY A 195 0.51 -7.02 4.80
CA GLY A 195 1.34 -6.62 3.64
C GLY A 195 0.99 -7.28 2.30
N HIS A 196 0.14 -8.33 2.30
CA HIS A 196 -0.41 -8.91 1.07
C HIS A 196 -1.62 -8.13 0.50
N ALA A 197 -2.31 -7.37 1.35
CA ALA A 197 -3.51 -6.62 1.03
C ALA A 197 -3.22 -5.12 0.75
N THR A 198 -2.20 -4.54 1.38
CA THR A 198 -1.80 -3.14 1.15
C THR A 198 -0.87 -2.97 -0.04
N VAL A 199 -0.97 -1.82 -0.71
CA VAL A 199 0.02 -1.38 -1.70
C VAL A 199 1.09 -0.57 -1.00
N ALA A 200 2.32 -1.06 -1.00
CA ALA A 200 3.44 -0.45 -0.28
C ALA A 200 3.95 0.88 -0.90
N ASP A 201 3.63 1.16 -2.16
CA ASP A 201 4.02 2.42 -2.82
C ASP A 201 3.16 3.57 -2.29
N ASP A 202 3.75 4.40 -1.45
CA ASP A 202 3.09 5.48 -0.71
C ASP A 202 3.46 6.87 -1.24
N ARG A 203 4.08 6.98 -2.43
CA ARG A 203 4.66 8.24 -2.92
C ARG A 203 3.65 9.39 -3.03
N LEU A 204 2.43 9.12 -3.49
CA LEU A 204 1.37 10.13 -3.48
C LEU A 204 0.84 10.33 -2.07
N ILE A 205 0.52 9.22 -1.38
CA ILE A 205 -0.10 9.20 -0.06
C ILE A 205 0.68 10.07 0.91
N ALA A 206 1.97 9.81 1.09
CA ALA A 206 2.87 10.55 1.98
C ALA A 206 2.89 12.06 1.72
N ASN A 207 2.74 12.50 0.46
CA ASN A 207 2.76 13.93 0.10
C ASN A 207 1.37 14.58 0.04
N THR A 208 0.31 13.80 0.25
CA THR A 208 -1.09 14.25 0.15
C THR A 208 -1.98 13.68 1.25
N LEU A 209 -1.40 13.32 2.41
CA LEU A 209 -2.09 12.71 3.55
C LEU A 209 -3.42 13.38 3.93
N PRO A 210 -3.56 14.72 3.96
CA PRO A 210 -4.82 15.39 4.28
C PRO A 210 -6.00 15.09 3.35
N TRP A 211 -5.75 14.51 2.16
CA TRP A 211 -6.78 14.15 1.19
C TRP A 211 -7.17 12.65 1.26
N TRP A 212 -6.57 11.88 2.16
CA TRP A 212 -6.86 10.45 2.36
C TRP A 212 -7.73 10.21 3.60
N SER A 213 -8.84 9.51 3.43
CA SER A 213 -9.72 9.09 4.52
C SER A 213 -9.43 7.63 4.90
N PHE A 214 -8.80 7.44 6.07
CA PHE A 214 -8.52 6.12 6.64
C PHE A 214 -9.55 5.67 7.70
N GLY A 215 -10.57 6.48 7.96
CA GLY A 215 -11.54 6.24 9.03
C GLY A 215 -10.95 6.44 10.43
N SER A 216 -11.80 6.39 11.45
CA SER A 216 -11.39 6.59 12.85
C SER A 216 -10.59 5.41 13.41
N ASP A 217 -10.80 4.20 12.85
CA ASP A 217 -9.96 3.04 13.20
C ASP A 217 -8.60 3.07 12.48
N ASN A 218 -8.40 4.03 11.58
CA ASN A 218 -7.20 4.27 10.81
C ASN A 218 -6.76 3.09 9.92
N THR A 219 -7.62 2.09 9.73
CA THR A 219 -7.36 0.92 8.87
C THR A 219 -7.51 1.26 7.40
N GLY A 220 -8.42 2.18 7.07
CA GLY A 220 -8.82 2.48 5.70
C GLY A 220 -9.58 1.36 4.99
N ASP A 221 -10.08 0.37 5.73
CA ASP A 221 -10.87 -0.73 5.17
C ASP A 221 -12.22 -0.21 4.67
N LEU A 222 -12.40 -0.19 3.35
CA LEU A 222 -13.63 0.26 2.70
C LEU A 222 -14.81 -0.68 3.00
N THR A 223 -14.56 -1.95 3.33
CA THR A 223 -15.62 -2.92 3.66
C THR A 223 -16.22 -2.66 5.05
N SER A 224 -15.61 -1.81 5.86
CA SER A 224 -16.19 -1.31 7.11
C SER A 224 -17.24 -0.23 6.81
N LEU A 225 -18.50 -0.49 7.20
CA LEU A 225 -19.58 0.49 7.09
C LEU A 225 -19.25 1.80 7.82
N LYS A 226 -18.58 1.71 8.98
CA LYS A 226 -18.15 2.87 9.76
C LYS A 226 -17.20 3.76 8.94
N ASN A 227 -16.23 3.15 8.26
CA ASN A 227 -15.28 3.88 7.41
C ASN A 227 -15.97 4.49 6.18
N LEU A 228 -16.94 3.80 5.57
CA LEU A 228 -17.73 4.36 4.48
C LEU A 228 -18.52 5.61 4.93
N LEU A 229 -19.22 5.54 6.06
CA LEU A 229 -19.99 6.68 6.58
C LEU A 229 -19.08 7.85 6.98
N GLN A 230 -17.89 7.57 7.50
CA GLN A 230 -16.89 8.60 7.78
C GLN A 230 -16.33 9.22 6.51
N LEU A 231 -16.09 8.44 5.46
CA LEU A 231 -15.73 8.96 4.13
C LEU A 231 -16.84 9.87 3.58
N GLN A 232 -18.12 9.50 3.74
CA GLN A 232 -19.24 10.36 3.37
C GLN A 232 -19.20 11.70 4.11
N GLY A 233 -18.92 11.69 5.42
CA GLY A 233 -18.74 12.91 6.20
C GLY A 233 -17.51 13.73 5.77
N PHE A 234 -16.40 13.05 5.47
CA PHE A 234 -15.14 13.66 5.01
C PHE A 234 -15.33 14.45 3.72
N VAL A 235 -16.13 13.94 2.78
CA VAL A 235 -16.40 14.61 1.50
C VAL A 235 -17.63 15.52 1.52
N ALA A 236 -18.32 15.67 2.66
CA ALA A 236 -19.55 16.47 2.76
C ALA A 236 -19.33 17.98 2.48
N HIS A 237 -18.08 18.45 2.57
CA HIS A 237 -17.71 19.81 2.19
C HIS A 237 -17.72 20.05 0.67
N MET A 238 -17.72 18.98 -0.14
CA MET A 238 -17.83 19.08 -1.59
C MET A 238 -19.29 19.39 -1.97
N PRO A 239 -19.57 20.44 -2.75
CA PRO A 239 -20.95 20.78 -3.15
C PRO A 239 -21.66 19.68 -3.92
N ARG A 240 -20.89 18.86 -4.64
CA ARG A 240 -21.33 17.69 -5.40
C ARG A 240 -20.16 16.72 -5.54
N VAL A 241 -20.43 15.46 -5.81
CA VAL A 241 -19.41 14.48 -6.22
C VAL A 241 -19.66 14.11 -7.67
N ASP A 242 -18.74 14.51 -8.55
CA ASP A 242 -18.88 14.44 -10.00
C ASP A 242 -18.40 13.09 -10.57
N LEU A 243 -17.36 12.52 -9.97
CA LEU A 243 -16.75 11.26 -10.41
C LEU A 243 -16.32 10.44 -9.20
N VAL A 244 -16.70 9.17 -9.20
CA VAL A 244 -16.15 8.16 -8.29
C VAL A 244 -15.37 7.13 -9.11
N THR A 245 -14.16 6.82 -8.67
CA THR A 245 -13.39 5.70 -9.22
C THR A 245 -13.17 4.64 -8.16
N ALA A 246 -13.09 3.39 -8.59
CA ALA A 246 -12.84 2.22 -7.74
C ALA A 246 -11.94 1.24 -8.50
N ASP A 247 -10.69 1.09 -8.04
CA ASP A 247 -9.68 0.19 -8.64
C ASP A 247 -9.23 -0.91 -7.66
N GLY A 248 -10.05 -1.18 -6.64
CA GLY A 248 -9.77 -2.12 -5.56
C GLY A 248 -9.70 -3.57 -6.01
N SER A 249 -8.72 -4.28 -5.46
CA SER A 249 -8.57 -5.74 -5.58
C SER A 249 -7.54 -6.21 -4.57
N PHE A 250 -7.50 -7.51 -4.31
CA PHE A 250 -6.48 -8.15 -3.51
C PHE A 250 -5.86 -9.33 -4.27
N ASP A 251 -4.81 -9.92 -3.70
CA ASP A 251 -4.02 -10.96 -4.36
C ASP A 251 -4.80 -12.28 -4.49
N CYS A 252 -5.25 -12.59 -5.71
CA CYS A 252 -5.93 -13.85 -6.04
C CYS A 252 -5.00 -14.88 -6.71
N LEU A 253 -3.67 -14.75 -6.60
CA LEU A 253 -2.72 -15.66 -7.28
C LEU A 253 -2.88 -17.14 -6.93
N GLU A 254 -3.56 -17.42 -5.82
CA GLU A 254 -3.70 -18.75 -5.23
C GLU A 254 -4.99 -19.46 -5.62
N ALA A 255 -5.97 -18.70 -6.09
CA ALA A 255 -7.22 -19.18 -6.67
C ALA A 255 -7.62 -18.25 -7.84
N PRO A 256 -6.80 -18.20 -8.91
CA PRO A 256 -7.01 -17.28 -10.02
C PRO A 256 -8.25 -17.63 -10.89
N ASP A 257 -8.75 -18.85 -10.74
CA ASP A 257 -9.98 -19.40 -11.33
C ASP A 257 -11.26 -18.90 -10.64
N GLU A 258 -11.15 -18.51 -9.36
CA GLU A 258 -12.24 -17.98 -8.53
C GLU A 258 -12.10 -16.48 -8.22
N GLN A 259 -11.25 -15.77 -8.97
CA GLN A 259 -10.96 -14.35 -8.76
C GLN A 259 -12.23 -13.48 -8.64
N GLU A 260 -13.22 -13.70 -9.49
CA GLU A 260 -14.48 -12.93 -9.48
C GLU A 260 -15.26 -13.10 -8.17
N ALA A 261 -15.44 -14.35 -7.73
CA ALA A 261 -16.16 -14.65 -6.49
C ALA A 261 -15.42 -14.11 -5.27
N LEU A 262 -14.10 -14.26 -5.23
CA LEU A 262 -13.27 -13.78 -4.12
C LEU A 262 -13.43 -12.26 -3.93
N VAL A 263 -13.30 -11.47 -4.99
CA VAL A 263 -13.36 -10.00 -4.85
C VAL A 263 -14.79 -9.44 -4.79
N ALA A 264 -15.83 -10.27 -4.95
CA ALA A 264 -17.20 -9.81 -5.15
C ALA A 264 -17.70 -8.89 -4.03
N SER A 265 -17.39 -9.22 -2.76
CA SER A 265 -17.79 -8.38 -1.62
C SER A 265 -17.15 -6.98 -1.67
N LEU A 266 -15.87 -6.88 -2.03
CA LEU A 266 -15.18 -5.59 -2.16
C LEU A 266 -15.78 -4.78 -3.31
N VAL A 267 -16.02 -5.40 -4.46
CA VAL A 267 -16.59 -4.73 -5.64
C VAL A 267 -18.02 -4.25 -5.37
N LEU A 268 -18.83 -5.03 -4.65
CA LEU A 268 -20.16 -4.59 -4.20
C LEU A 268 -20.07 -3.42 -3.22
N CYS A 269 -19.13 -3.46 -2.27
CA CYS A 269 -18.86 -2.35 -1.35
C CYS A 269 -18.48 -1.07 -2.11
N GLU A 270 -17.57 -1.16 -3.08
CA GLU A 270 -17.15 -0.05 -3.94
C GLU A 270 -18.32 0.53 -4.75
N ALA A 271 -19.17 -0.32 -5.32
CA ALA A 271 -20.34 0.12 -6.07
C ALA A 271 -21.37 0.83 -5.17
N VAL A 272 -21.66 0.28 -3.99
CA VAL A 272 -22.58 0.89 -3.02
C VAL A 272 -22.03 2.21 -2.50
N ALA A 273 -20.72 2.28 -2.22
CA ALA A 273 -20.04 3.52 -1.88
C ALA A 273 -20.16 4.56 -3.00
N GLY A 274 -19.95 4.16 -4.26
CA GLY A 274 -20.15 5.02 -5.42
C GLY A 274 -21.57 5.59 -5.51
N LEU A 275 -22.60 4.74 -5.39
CA LEU A 275 -24.00 5.17 -5.42
C LEU A 275 -24.38 6.07 -4.23
N LEU A 276 -23.79 5.84 -3.05
CA LEU A 276 -23.99 6.67 -1.86
C LEU A 276 -23.38 8.07 -2.01
N LEU A 277 -22.22 8.16 -2.67
CA LEU A 277 -21.42 9.39 -2.76
C LEU A 277 -21.82 10.25 -3.97
N LEU A 278 -22.04 9.65 -5.14
CA LEU A 278 -22.25 10.36 -6.41
C LEU A 278 -23.47 11.29 -6.42
N SER A 279 -23.27 12.49 -6.95
CA SER A 279 -24.37 13.41 -7.26
C SER A 279 -25.10 13.00 -8.56
N SER A 280 -26.26 13.61 -8.82
CA SER A 280 -26.97 13.44 -10.10
C SER A 280 -26.09 13.93 -11.26
N GLY A 281 -26.13 13.23 -12.39
CA GLY A 281 -25.28 13.46 -13.56
C GLY A 281 -23.86 12.90 -13.46
N GLY A 282 -23.40 12.49 -12.27
CA GLY A 282 -22.04 12.00 -12.06
C GLY A 282 -21.71 10.68 -12.76
N ALA A 283 -20.42 10.31 -12.73
CA ALA A 283 -19.89 9.09 -13.36
C ALA A 283 -19.23 8.15 -12.34
N LEU A 284 -19.29 6.85 -12.62
CA LEU A 284 -18.62 5.79 -11.88
C LEU A 284 -17.67 5.02 -12.79
N VAL A 285 -16.43 4.83 -12.37
CA VAL A 285 -15.49 3.88 -12.99
C VAL A 285 -15.16 2.80 -11.98
N LEU A 286 -15.61 1.59 -12.25
CA LEU A 286 -15.49 0.44 -11.35
C LEU A 286 -14.69 -0.66 -12.02
N LYS A 287 -13.58 -1.08 -11.40
CA LYS A 287 -12.83 -2.25 -11.84
C LYS A 287 -13.60 -3.53 -11.53
N MET A 288 -13.65 -4.43 -12.50
CA MET A 288 -14.19 -5.77 -12.36
C MET A 288 -13.28 -6.77 -13.08
N PHE A 289 -13.62 -8.06 -12.99
CA PHE A 289 -12.88 -9.14 -13.65
C PHE A 289 -13.77 -9.84 -14.67
N THR A 290 -13.89 -11.16 -14.59
CA THR A 290 -15.00 -11.83 -15.27
C THR A 290 -16.34 -11.34 -14.69
N LEU A 291 -17.42 -11.60 -15.43
CA LEU A 291 -18.76 -11.14 -15.12
C LEU A 291 -19.74 -12.33 -15.17
N TYR A 292 -19.32 -13.50 -14.71
CA TYR A 292 -20.04 -14.77 -14.86
C TYR A 292 -20.87 -15.14 -13.63
N GLU A 293 -20.48 -14.62 -12.47
CA GLU A 293 -21.15 -14.89 -11.19
C GLU A 293 -22.43 -14.08 -11.05
N HIS A 294 -23.38 -14.66 -10.33
CA HIS A 294 -24.69 -14.04 -10.12
C HIS A 294 -24.61 -12.65 -9.47
N SER A 295 -23.66 -12.47 -8.56
CA SER A 295 -23.36 -11.19 -7.91
C SER A 295 -22.99 -10.11 -8.93
N SER A 296 -22.13 -10.43 -9.91
CA SER A 296 -21.76 -9.53 -11.02
C SER A 296 -22.95 -9.23 -11.94
N VAL A 297 -23.76 -10.25 -12.27
CA VAL A 297 -24.97 -10.07 -13.09
C VAL A 297 -25.91 -9.07 -12.43
N CYS A 298 -26.18 -9.26 -11.13
CA CYS A 298 -27.05 -8.37 -10.37
C CYS A 298 -26.47 -6.96 -10.25
N LEU A 299 -25.17 -6.85 -9.99
CA LEU A 299 -24.49 -5.56 -9.85
C LEU A 299 -24.56 -4.75 -11.15
N LEU A 300 -24.23 -5.34 -12.29
CA LEU A 300 -24.33 -4.62 -13.57
C LEU A 300 -25.78 -4.26 -13.91
N TYR A 301 -26.76 -5.06 -13.48
CA TYR A 301 -28.18 -4.72 -13.66
C TYR A 301 -28.56 -3.51 -12.80
N LEU A 302 -28.15 -3.49 -11.53
CA LEU A 302 -28.30 -2.34 -10.63
C LEU A 302 -27.69 -1.07 -11.25
N LEU A 303 -26.45 -1.15 -11.76
CA LEU A 303 -25.80 -0.02 -12.39
C LEU A 303 -26.56 0.45 -13.65
N ASN A 304 -27.08 -0.47 -14.46
CA ASN A 304 -27.92 -0.12 -15.61
C ASN A 304 -29.23 0.56 -15.20
N CYS A 305 -29.74 0.30 -14.01
CA CYS A 305 -30.90 1.01 -13.47
C CYS A 305 -30.55 2.39 -12.89
N CYS A 306 -29.31 2.58 -12.40
CA CYS A 306 -28.87 3.81 -11.73
C CYS A 306 -28.20 4.85 -12.65
N PHE A 307 -27.71 4.45 -13.83
CA PHE A 307 -26.96 5.31 -14.75
C PHE A 307 -27.62 5.36 -16.13
N SER A 308 -27.52 6.49 -16.83
CA SER A 308 -28.05 6.64 -18.19
C SER A 308 -27.34 5.76 -19.22
N SER A 309 -26.05 5.50 -19.02
CA SER A 309 -25.25 4.65 -19.89
C SER A 309 -24.26 3.83 -19.06
N VAL A 310 -24.19 2.51 -19.33
CA VAL A 310 -23.21 1.60 -18.73
C VAL A 310 -22.44 0.89 -19.83
N SER A 311 -21.11 0.96 -19.76
CA SER A 311 -20.21 0.30 -20.70
C SER A 311 -19.21 -0.58 -19.96
N VAL A 312 -18.90 -1.75 -20.51
CA VAL A 312 -17.76 -2.58 -20.10
C VAL A 312 -16.61 -2.33 -21.06
N PHE A 313 -15.44 -2.01 -20.52
CA PHE A 313 -14.27 -1.59 -21.28
C PHE A 313 -13.01 -2.30 -20.82
N LYS A 314 -12.18 -2.77 -21.76
CA LYS A 314 -10.84 -3.29 -21.47
C LYS A 314 -9.79 -2.40 -22.13
N PRO A 315 -9.18 -1.44 -21.40
CA PRO A 315 -8.14 -0.57 -21.94
C PRO A 315 -7.06 -1.35 -22.70
N ALA A 316 -6.53 -0.80 -23.78
CA ALA A 316 -5.36 -1.29 -24.52
C ALA A 316 -4.18 -1.56 -23.58
N THR A 317 -4.03 -0.69 -22.59
CA THR A 317 -2.98 -0.74 -21.59
C THR A 317 -3.23 -1.72 -20.44
N SER A 318 -4.40 -2.33 -20.32
CA SER A 318 -4.63 -3.49 -19.44
C SER A 318 -4.10 -4.78 -20.09
N LYS A 319 -3.53 -5.70 -19.30
CA LYS A 319 -2.91 -6.93 -19.83
C LYS A 319 -3.98 -7.75 -20.55
N ALA A 320 -3.81 -7.99 -21.85
CA ALA A 320 -4.84 -8.61 -22.67
C ALA A 320 -5.25 -10.04 -22.21
N GLY A 321 -4.33 -10.81 -21.62
CA GLY A 321 -4.60 -12.16 -21.12
C GLY A 321 -5.24 -12.24 -19.72
N ASN A 322 -5.39 -11.13 -19.00
CA ASN A 322 -6.06 -11.13 -17.69
C ASN A 322 -7.57 -10.90 -17.82
N SER A 323 -8.30 -11.18 -16.75
CA SER A 323 -9.76 -10.99 -16.72
C SER A 323 -10.18 -9.55 -16.43
N GLU A 324 -9.25 -8.63 -16.16
CA GLU A 324 -9.57 -7.27 -15.73
C GLU A 324 -10.30 -6.47 -16.82
N VAL A 325 -11.40 -5.85 -16.44
CA VAL A 325 -12.21 -4.91 -17.22
C VAL A 325 -12.67 -3.76 -16.32
N TYR A 326 -13.18 -2.69 -16.91
CA TYR A 326 -13.76 -1.55 -16.20
C TYR A 326 -15.20 -1.33 -16.63
N VAL A 327 -16.09 -1.24 -15.66
CA VAL A 327 -17.46 -0.78 -15.86
C VAL A 327 -17.48 0.74 -15.72
N VAL A 328 -17.98 1.41 -16.75
CA VAL A 328 -18.09 2.87 -16.82
C VAL A 328 -19.58 3.23 -16.84
N GLY A 329 -20.09 3.69 -15.71
CA GLY A 329 -21.44 4.25 -15.56
C GLY A 329 -21.39 5.77 -15.75
N ARG A 330 -22.24 6.33 -16.61
CA ARG A 330 -22.34 7.78 -16.86
C ARG A 330 -23.75 8.28 -16.65
N GLY A 331 -23.88 9.52 -16.17
CA GLY A 331 -25.17 10.15 -15.96
C GLY A 331 -25.99 9.45 -14.88
N HIS A 332 -25.43 9.39 -13.66
CA HIS A 332 -26.15 8.88 -12.49
C HIS A 332 -27.50 9.60 -12.33
N TYR A 333 -28.61 8.88 -12.19
CA TYR A 333 -29.93 9.51 -12.08
C TYR A 333 -30.12 10.30 -10.79
N GLY A 334 -29.29 10.05 -9.77
CA GLY A 334 -29.34 10.74 -8.48
C GLY A 334 -29.73 9.79 -7.35
N LYS A 335 -29.48 10.23 -6.12
CA LYS A 335 -29.58 9.38 -4.93
C LYS A 335 -31.01 8.98 -4.61
N ASP A 336 -32.00 9.81 -4.96
CA ASP A 336 -33.40 9.62 -4.56
C ASP A 336 -34.00 8.31 -5.10
N ALA A 337 -33.78 7.99 -6.38
CA ALA A 337 -34.35 6.82 -7.03
C ALA A 337 -33.85 5.50 -6.43
N ALA A 338 -32.55 5.43 -6.10
CA ALA A 338 -31.94 4.23 -5.53
C ALA A 338 -31.93 4.23 -3.99
N ARG A 339 -32.36 5.32 -3.32
CA ARG A 339 -32.24 5.49 -1.85
C ARG A 339 -32.80 4.31 -1.06
N PRO A 340 -34.03 3.80 -1.31
CA PRO A 340 -34.57 2.69 -0.53
C PRO A 340 -33.72 1.42 -0.62
N LEU A 341 -33.20 1.14 -1.83
CA LEU A 341 -32.35 0.00 -2.09
C LEU A 341 -30.98 0.18 -1.43
N VAL A 342 -30.31 1.31 -1.64
CA VAL A 342 -29.01 1.62 -1.02
C VAL A 342 -29.12 1.55 0.50
N ALA A 343 -30.19 2.07 1.11
CA ALA A 343 -30.43 1.97 2.54
C ALA A 343 -30.58 0.51 3.03
N LYS A 344 -31.16 -0.38 2.21
CA LYS A 344 -31.19 -1.82 2.52
C LYS A 344 -29.79 -2.45 2.42
N LEU A 345 -29.04 -2.11 1.37
CA LEU A 345 -27.68 -2.62 1.15
C LEU A 345 -26.70 -2.17 2.24
N LEU A 346 -26.86 -0.96 2.76
CA LEU A 346 -26.05 -0.47 3.88
C LEU A 346 -26.24 -1.31 5.16
N ARG A 347 -27.38 -1.97 5.35
CA ARG A 347 -27.61 -2.86 6.51
C ARG A 347 -26.85 -4.20 6.41
N SER A 348 -26.51 -4.61 5.21
CA SER A 348 -25.73 -5.84 4.93
C SER A 348 -24.31 -5.53 4.44
N TYR A 349 -23.86 -4.28 4.57
CA TYR A 349 -22.56 -3.84 4.09
C TYR A 349 -21.44 -4.44 4.92
N GLY A 350 -20.44 -5.05 4.27
CA GLY A 350 -19.38 -5.74 4.97
C GLY A 350 -18.49 -6.61 4.08
N PRO A 351 -17.43 -7.22 4.66
CA PRO A 351 -16.50 -8.09 3.92
C PRO A 351 -17.16 -9.37 3.36
N GLY A 352 -18.32 -9.77 3.89
CA GLY A 352 -19.12 -10.91 3.40
C GLY A 352 -20.37 -10.50 2.62
N MET A 353 -20.43 -9.27 2.11
CA MET A 353 -21.63 -8.75 1.42
C MET A 353 -22.05 -9.58 0.20
N ALA A 354 -21.11 -10.24 -0.47
CA ALA A 354 -21.37 -11.14 -1.59
C ALA A 354 -21.55 -12.61 -1.17
N ASP A 355 -21.38 -12.97 0.10
CA ASP A 355 -21.52 -14.38 0.55
C ASP A 355 -22.97 -14.71 0.94
N GLY A 356 -23.79 -13.68 1.13
CA GLY A 356 -25.18 -13.79 1.54
C GLY A 356 -26.16 -14.07 0.39
N PRO A 357 -27.46 -13.82 0.65
CA PRO A 357 -28.50 -13.89 -0.36
C PRO A 357 -28.18 -13.05 -1.60
N ALA A 358 -28.71 -13.45 -2.76
CA ALA A 358 -28.57 -12.74 -4.02
C ALA A 358 -29.10 -11.30 -3.91
N LEU A 359 -28.38 -10.35 -4.51
CA LEU A 359 -28.83 -8.96 -4.62
C LEU A 359 -30.22 -8.90 -5.27
N PHE A 360 -30.41 -9.59 -6.38
CA PHE A 360 -31.73 -9.76 -7.02
C PHE A 360 -31.98 -11.25 -7.31
N PRO A 361 -33.21 -11.76 -7.12
CA PRO A 361 -33.61 -13.03 -7.69
C PRO A 361 -33.52 -12.99 -9.22
N ALA A 362 -33.12 -14.08 -9.89
CA ALA A 362 -33.01 -14.08 -11.35
C ALA A 362 -34.33 -13.78 -12.07
N ALA A 363 -35.47 -14.10 -11.44
CA ALA A 363 -36.80 -13.80 -11.95
C ALA A 363 -37.08 -12.28 -12.09
N LEU A 364 -36.37 -11.44 -11.34
CA LEU A 364 -36.47 -9.99 -11.41
C LEU A 364 -35.46 -9.36 -12.39
N ILE A 365 -34.64 -10.18 -13.04
CA ILE A 365 -33.66 -9.72 -14.01
C ILE A 365 -34.24 -9.95 -15.42
N PRO A 366 -34.48 -8.88 -16.20
CA PRO A 366 -35.04 -8.98 -17.55
C PRO A 366 -34.24 -9.91 -18.48
N ALA A 367 -34.94 -10.71 -19.28
CA ALA A 367 -34.31 -11.59 -20.27
C ALA A 367 -33.55 -10.78 -21.34
N SER A 368 -34.05 -9.59 -21.69
CA SER A 368 -33.40 -8.65 -22.60
C SER A 368 -32.04 -8.17 -22.08
N TYR A 369 -31.92 -7.97 -20.76
CA TYR A 369 -30.66 -7.66 -20.10
C TYR A 369 -29.73 -8.89 -20.06
N LEU A 370 -30.22 -10.06 -19.63
CA LEU A 370 -29.41 -11.28 -19.53
C LEU A 370 -28.79 -11.65 -20.87
N ARG A 371 -29.52 -11.50 -21.97
CA ARG A 371 -29.01 -11.70 -23.33
C ARG A 371 -27.84 -10.76 -23.66
N GLN A 372 -28.01 -9.46 -23.44
CA GLN A 372 -26.93 -8.49 -23.67
C GLN A 372 -25.73 -8.74 -22.77
N HIS A 373 -25.96 -9.13 -21.52
CA HIS A 373 -24.91 -9.49 -20.57
C HIS A 373 -24.10 -10.70 -21.06
N LEU A 374 -24.77 -11.75 -21.55
CA LEU A 374 -24.10 -12.90 -22.15
C LEU A 374 -23.28 -12.50 -23.39
N GLU A 375 -23.81 -11.64 -24.27
CA GLU A 375 -23.10 -11.13 -25.45
C GLU A 375 -21.82 -10.35 -25.06
N VAL A 376 -21.90 -9.53 -24.01
CA VAL A 376 -20.75 -8.81 -23.43
C VAL A 376 -19.70 -9.80 -22.91
N CYS A 377 -20.13 -10.79 -22.12
CA CYS A 377 -19.29 -11.83 -21.55
C CYS A 377 -18.58 -12.65 -22.64
N SER A 378 -19.30 -13.11 -23.65
CA SER A 378 -18.76 -13.86 -24.77
C SER A 378 -17.71 -13.05 -25.54
N TYR A 379 -17.97 -11.76 -25.78
CA TYR A 379 -17.02 -10.89 -26.48
C TYR A 379 -15.66 -10.77 -25.75
N PHE A 380 -15.67 -10.57 -24.43
CA PHE A 380 -14.41 -10.49 -23.68
C PHE A 380 -13.76 -11.86 -23.48
N HIS A 381 -14.56 -12.92 -23.34
CA HIS A 381 -14.10 -14.31 -23.28
C HIS A 381 -13.28 -14.68 -24.53
N GLU A 382 -13.84 -14.51 -25.72
CA GLU A 382 -13.18 -14.84 -27.00
C GLU A 382 -11.83 -14.17 -27.14
N ARG A 383 -11.75 -12.87 -26.81
CA ARG A 383 -10.51 -12.09 -26.91
C ARG A 383 -9.46 -12.53 -25.90
N GLN A 384 -9.87 -12.87 -24.68
CA GLN A 384 -8.95 -13.35 -23.66
C GLN A 384 -8.42 -14.74 -24.03
N VAL A 385 -9.27 -15.66 -24.48
CA VAL A 385 -8.89 -17.00 -24.96
C VAL A 385 -7.94 -16.90 -26.14
N ALA A 386 -8.23 -16.05 -27.13
CA ALA A 386 -7.36 -15.81 -28.28
C ALA A 386 -5.99 -15.30 -27.84
N THR A 387 -5.94 -14.34 -26.92
CA THR A 387 -4.68 -13.78 -26.40
C THR A 387 -3.85 -14.81 -25.64
N ILE A 388 -4.47 -15.63 -24.77
CA ILE A 388 -3.73 -16.65 -24.01
C ILE A 388 -3.20 -17.72 -24.97
N THR A 389 -4.01 -18.14 -25.93
CA THR A 389 -3.64 -19.16 -26.93
C THR A 389 -2.51 -18.67 -27.85
N GLU A 390 -2.56 -17.41 -28.30
CA GLU A 390 -1.48 -16.77 -29.06
C GLU A 390 -0.19 -16.70 -28.23
N ASN A 391 -0.26 -16.31 -26.96
CA ASN A 391 0.94 -16.28 -26.12
C ASN A 391 1.54 -17.66 -25.90
N LEU A 392 0.70 -18.69 -25.74
CA LEU A 392 1.15 -20.08 -25.62
C LEU A 392 1.83 -20.57 -26.90
N SER A 393 1.31 -20.24 -28.07
CA SER A 393 1.93 -20.64 -29.35
C SER A 393 3.25 -19.91 -29.61
N LEU A 394 3.36 -18.64 -29.20
CA LEU A 394 4.57 -17.83 -29.34
C LEU A 394 5.63 -18.10 -28.28
N PHE A 395 5.33 -18.85 -27.22
CA PHE A 395 6.27 -19.08 -26.11
C PHE A 395 7.51 -19.93 -26.51
N PRO A 396 7.38 -21.09 -27.18
CA PRO A 396 8.53 -21.95 -27.47
C PRO A 396 9.41 -21.43 -28.61
N VAL A 397 8.84 -20.77 -29.63
CA VAL A 397 9.58 -20.29 -30.82
C VAL A 397 8.96 -19.00 -31.34
N LYS A 398 9.76 -17.93 -31.44
CA LYS A 398 9.40 -16.72 -32.23
C LYS A 398 10.39 -16.53 -33.36
N SER A 399 9.89 -16.44 -34.60
CA SER A 399 10.74 -16.08 -35.74
C SER A 399 11.29 -14.65 -35.59
N ALA A 400 12.40 -14.35 -36.26
CA ALA A 400 12.95 -12.98 -36.27
C ALA A 400 11.95 -11.97 -36.86
N GLU A 401 11.21 -12.39 -37.88
CA GLU A 401 10.17 -11.59 -38.53
C GLU A 401 9.00 -11.27 -37.58
N GLN A 402 8.48 -12.28 -36.86
CA GLN A 402 7.42 -12.09 -35.87
C GLN A 402 7.85 -11.13 -34.76
N ARG A 403 9.10 -11.24 -34.27
CA ARG A 403 9.66 -10.29 -33.30
C ARG A 403 9.72 -8.87 -33.89
N GLY A 404 10.19 -8.72 -35.12
CA GLY A 404 10.24 -7.42 -35.80
C GLY A 404 8.86 -6.79 -35.98
N ARG A 405 7.85 -7.58 -36.37
CA ARG A 405 6.45 -7.13 -36.49
C ARG A 405 5.88 -6.69 -35.13
N LEU A 406 6.08 -7.49 -34.07
CA LEU A 406 5.61 -7.15 -32.72
C LEU A 406 6.26 -5.87 -32.19
N GLU A 407 7.56 -5.67 -32.43
CA GLU A 407 8.25 -4.44 -32.02
C GLU A 407 7.68 -3.20 -32.72
N ARG A 408 7.42 -3.28 -34.03
CA ARG A 408 6.75 -2.19 -34.79
C ARG A 408 5.35 -1.91 -34.27
N LEU A 409 4.56 -2.96 -33.99
CA LEU A 409 3.23 -2.80 -33.38
C LEU A 409 3.28 -2.12 -32.02
N ARG A 410 4.29 -2.45 -31.19
CA ARG A 410 4.48 -1.82 -29.87
C ARG A 410 4.83 -0.35 -29.99
N ASP A 411 5.67 0.02 -30.94
CA ASP A 411 6.01 1.42 -31.22
C ASP A 411 4.79 2.19 -31.75
N LEU A 412 4.07 1.63 -32.73
CA LEU A 412 2.85 2.22 -33.26
C LEU A 412 1.77 2.38 -32.19
N THR A 413 1.57 1.38 -31.34
CA THR A 413 0.62 1.45 -30.21
C THR A 413 0.98 2.58 -29.25
N ALA A 414 2.26 2.75 -28.91
CA ALA A 414 2.71 3.83 -28.03
C ALA A 414 2.50 5.21 -28.67
N GLN A 415 2.79 5.35 -29.97
CA GLN A 415 2.55 6.58 -30.71
C GLN A 415 1.05 6.91 -30.79
N GLN A 416 0.22 5.94 -31.15
CA GLN A 416 -1.23 6.10 -31.24
C GLN A 416 -1.85 6.43 -29.88
N TYR A 417 -1.36 5.85 -28.79
CA TYR A 417 -1.80 6.22 -27.44
C TYR A 417 -1.59 7.71 -27.17
N LEU A 418 -0.38 8.23 -27.41
CA LEU A 418 -0.04 9.64 -27.17
C LEU A 418 -0.89 10.58 -28.05
N LEU A 419 -1.04 10.24 -29.33
CA LEU A 419 -1.80 11.03 -30.31
C LEU A 419 -3.30 11.03 -30.01
N ARG A 420 -3.89 9.84 -29.84
CA ARG A 420 -5.32 9.64 -29.64
C ARG A 420 -5.82 10.35 -28.38
N PHE A 421 -5.05 10.26 -27.30
CA PHE A 421 -5.42 10.86 -26.01
C PHE A 421 -4.76 12.21 -25.76
N ARG A 422 -4.04 12.76 -26.74
CA ARG A 422 -3.41 14.09 -26.70
C ARG A 422 -2.57 14.33 -25.45
N VAL A 423 -1.82 13.30 -25.02
CA VAL A 423 -1.05 13.36 -23.78
C VAL A 423 0.07 14.39 -23.94
N SER A 424 0.03 15.42 -23.11
CA SER A 424 0.98 16.54 -23.16
C SER A 424 1.91 16.56 -21.95
N PHE A 425 3.01 17.30 -22.06
CA PHE A 425 3.97 17.46 -20.96
C PHE A 425 3.35 18.20 -19.77
N LEU A 426 3.51 17.64 -18.56
CA LEU A 426 3.14 18.28 -17.30
C LEU A 426 4.41 18.74 -16.53
N PRO A 427 4.61 20.04 -16.30
CA PRO A 427 5.72 20.53 -15.48
C PRO A 427 5.62 20.02 -14.04
N ARG A 428 6.77 19.71 -13.42
CA ARG A 428 6.83 19.22 -12.02
C ARG A 428 6.16 20.15 -11.01
N GLY A 429 6.14 21.46 -11.26
CA GLY A 429 5.44 22.43 -10.40
C GLY A 429 3.92 22.27 -10.36
N ARG A 430 3.35 21.42 -11.23
CA ARG A 430 1.92 21.05 -11.25
C ARG A 430 1.66 19.60 -10.83
N TRP A 431 2.68 18.89 -10.38
CA TRP A 431 2.49 17.59 -9.74
C TRP A 431 1.80 17.77 -8.39
N LEU A 432 1.09 16.73 -7.94
CA LEU A 432 0.45 16.71 -6.62
C LEU A 432 1.50 16.52 -5.53
N SER A 433 2.46 15.61 -5.73
CA SER A 433 3.58 15.42 -4.81
C SER A 433 4.55 16.60 -4.92
N ARG A 434 4.63 17.38 -3.84
CA ARG A 434 5.58 18.50 -3.72
C ARG A 434 6.96 18.08 -3.22
N GLY A 435 7.19 16.77 -3.01
CA GLY A 435 8.47 16.24 -2.55
C GLY A 435 8.89 16.70 -1.17
N ALA A 436 7.93 17.08 -0.32
CA ALA A 436 8.18 17.56 1.04
C ALA A 436 8.51 16.41 1.99
N VAL A 437 8.04 15.20 1.67
CA VAL A 437 8.19 13.99 2.50
C VAL A 437 8.86 12.88 1.69
N SER A 438 9.80 12.17 2.31
CA SER A 438 10.43 10.97 1.75
C SER A 438 9.49 9.76 1.96
N PRO A 439 8.96 9.15 0.90
CA PRO A 439 8.03 8.03 1.03
C PRO A 439 8.71 6.79 1.63
N ALA A 440 8.02 6.07 2.54
CA ALA A 440 8.56 4.88 3.21
C ALA A 440 9.02 3.80 2.21
N PHE A 441 8.29 3.70 1.09
CA PHE A 441 8.61 2.80 0.00
C PHE A 441 10.05 2.93 -0.51
N LEU A 442 10.63 4.15 -0.50
CA LEU A 442 11.98 4.41 -1.01
C LEU A 442 13.06 4.10 0.03
N SER A 443 12.81 4.35 1.31
CA SER A 443 13.78 4.19 2.40
C SER A 443 14.04 2.72 2.75
N VAL A 444 13.03 1.86 2.60
CA VAL A 444 13.14 0.40 2.81
C VAL A 444 13.87 -0.29 1.63
N ALA A 445 14.00 0.40 0.48
CA ALA A 445 14.68 -0.07 -0.73
C ALA A 445 16.13 0.42 -0.79
N GLY A 446 17.02 -0.13 0.06
CA GLY A 446 18.45 0.15 0.01
C GLY A 446 19.06 -0.06 -1.39
N GLY A 447 19.48 1.04 -2.04
CA GLY A 447 20.44 1.07 -3.15
C GLY A 447 20.15 0.28 -4.44
N GLY A 448 18.97 -0.33 -4.57
CA GLY A 448 18.58 -1.17 -5.71
C GLY A 448 17.10 -0.98 -6.06
N ARG A 449 16.74 -1.24 -7.32
CA ARG A 449 15.37 -1.11 -7.85
C ARG A 449 14.32 -1.68 -6.87
N PRO A 450 13.12 -1.09 -6.81
CA PRO A 450 12.14 -1.33 -5.76
C PRO A 450 11.83 -2.82 -5.51
N VAL A 451 12.12 -3.27 -4.30
CA VAL A 451 11.76 -4.58 -3.73
C VAL A 451 10.31 -4.52 -3.25
N GLY A 452 9.39 -4.32 -4.20
CA GLY A 452 7.95 -4.28 -3.95
C GLY A 452 7.11 -4.95 -5.04
N LEU A 453 7.70 -5.22 -6.23
CA LEU A 453 7.11 -6.22 -7.11
C LEU A 453 7.39 -7.59 -6.50
N LYS A 454 6.33 -8.24 -6.02
CA LYS A 454 6.31 -9.65 -5.66
C LYS A 454 6.90 -10.46 -6.83
N ARG A 455 8.21 -10.73 -6.80
CA ARG A 455 8.86 -11.71 -7.67
C ARG A 455 8.46 -13.07 -7.13
N HIS A 456 7.23 -13.47 -7.41
CA HIS A 456 6.85 -14.86 -7.29
C HIS A 456 7.70 -15.63 -8.31
N MET A 457 8.61 -16.47 -7.81
CA MET A 457 9.46 -17.31 -8.63
C MET A 457 8.84 -18.71 -8.71
N GLY A 458 9.11 -19.44 -9.78
CA GLY A 458 8.58 -20.78 -10.01
C GLY A 458 7.17 -20.79 -10.62
N SER A 459 6.76 -21.97 -11.06
CA SER A 459 5.41 -22.24 -11.58
C SER A 459 4.34 -22.18 -10.48
N PHE A 460 3.05 -22.17 -10.88
CA PHE A 460 1.95 -22.24 -9.90
C PHE A 460 2.05 -23.54 -9.07
N ASN A 461 2.35 -24.67 -9.72
CA ASN A 461 2.54 -25.94 -9.04
C ASN A 461 3.75 -25.94 -8.09
N ALA A 462 4.88 -25.34 -8.48
CA ALA A 462 6.03 -25.19 -7.59
C ALA A 462 5.71 -24.34 -6.35
N ARG A 463 4.91 -23.27 -6.49
CA ARG A 463 4.44 -22.49 -5.33
C ARG A 463 3.49 -23.28 -4.45
N ARG A 464 2.63 -24.11 -5.04
CA ARG A 464 1.76 -25.03 -4.29
C ARG A 464 2.57 -26.04 -3.48
N GLU A 465 3.66 -26.56 -4.04
CA GLU A 465 4.59 -27.45 -3.34
C GLU A 465 5.36 -26.73 -2.22
N LEU A 466 5.82 -25.50 -2.45
CA LEU A 466 6.49 -24.68 -1.42
C LEU A 466 5.59 -24.42 -0.20
N ARG A 467 4.26 -24.44 -0.35
CA ARG A 467 3.31 -24.32 0.78
C ARG A 467 3.26 -25.55 1.66
N GLY A 468 3.61 -26.72 1.11
CA GLY A 468 3.73 -27.95 1.90
C GLY A 468 5.00 -27.98 2.75
N LEU A 469 5.88 -26.99 2.62
CA LEU A 469 7.13 -26.89 3.38
C LEU A 469 6.93 -26.08 4.66
N ASN A 470 7.72 -26.42 5.67
CA ASN A 470 7.75 -25.69 6.95
C ASN A 470 8.46 -24.33 6.76
N TRP A 471 8.25 -23.41 7.71
CA TRP A 471 8.74 -22.03 7.60
C TRP A 471 10.25 -21.92 7.35
N TRP A 472 11.07 -22.77 7.98
CA TRP A 472 12.53 -22.73 7.82
C TRP A 472 12.97 -23.18 6.42
N GLN A 473 12.32 -24.21 5.86
CA GLN A 473 12.58 -24.66 4.49
C GLN A 473 12.21 -23.58 3.47
N ARG A 474 11.14 -22.82 3.74
CA ARG A 474 10.76 -21.65 2.92
C ARG A 474 11.77 -20.52 3.04
N LEU A 475 12.27 -20.25 4.24
CA LEU A 475 13.30 -19.22 4.48
C LEU A 475 14.62 -19.58 3.78
N GLU A 476 15.06 -20.84 3.86
CA GLU A 476 16.29 -21.34 3.22
C GLU A 476 16.27 -21.25 1.69
N ARG A 477 15.10 -21.51 1.09
CA ARG A 477 14.88 -21.39 -0.35
C ARG A 477 14.53 -19.95 -0.78
N GLY A 478 14.30 -19.07 0.19
CA GLY A 478 13.91 -17.68 -0.03
C GLY A 478 15.11 -16.72 -0.10
N ARG A 479 14.84 -15.47 -0.48
CA ARG A 479 15.88 -14.44 -0.70
C ARG A 479 16.67 -14.03 0.55
N HIS A 480 16.11 -14.26 1.73
CA HIS A 480 16.73 -13.86 3.00
C HIS A 480 17.54 -15.00 3.66
N GLY A 481 17.48 -16.23 3.14
CA GLY A 481 18.15 -17.39 3.74
C GLY A 481 19.65 -17.18 3.93
N ASP A 482 20.35 -16.76 2.88
CA ASP A 482 21.80 -16.52 2.92
C ASP A 482 22.20 -15.33 3.81
N TRP A 483 21.27 -14.41 4.09
CA TRP A 483 21.50 -13.26 4.97
C TRP A 483 21.23 -13.56 6.45
N VAL A 484 20.27 -14.46 6.73
CA VAL A 484 19.92 -14.86 8.10
C VAL A 484 20.87 -15.93 8.65
N ARG A 485 21.39 -16.84 7.81
CA ARG A 485 22.28 -17.94 8.26
C ARG A 485 23.58 -17.50 8.95
N PRO A 486 24.33 -16.50 8.45
CA PRO A 486 25.60 -16.11 9.06
C PRO A 486 25.41 -15.69 10.51
N HIS A 487 26.34 -16.08 11.39
CA HIS A 487 26.33 -15.63 12.78
C HIS A 487 26.33 -14.10 12.87
N CYS A 488 25.58 -13.58 13.82
CA CYS A 488 25.47 -12.15 14.03
C CYS A 488 26.75 -11.64 14.72
N ASN A 489 27.51 -10.80 14.03
CA ASN A 489 28.47 -9.88 14.66
C ASN A 489 27.68 -8.63 15.11
N GLU A 490 28.16 -7.89 16.12
CA GLU A 490 27.55 -6.62 16.58
C GLU A 490 27.65 -5.47 15.55
N ASP A 491 27.23 -5.70 14.31
CA ASP A 491 27.24 -4.73 13.24
C ASP A 491 25.83 -4.13 13.08
N GLY A 492 25.36 -3.47 14.13
CA GLY A 492 24.24 -2.52 14.06
C GLY A 492 24.80 -1.11 13.95
N GLY A 493 24.82 -0.54 12.74
CA GLY A 493 25.61 0.66 12.40
C GLY A 493 24.79 1.79 11.80
N GLY A 494 23.77 2.26 12.52
CA GLY A 494 23.05 3.50 12.18
C GLY A 494 23.23 4.56 13.27
N VAL A 495 23.53 5.79 12.89
CA VAL A 495 23.52 6.96 13.77
C VAL A 495 22.52 7.96 13.20
N LEU A 496 21.63 8.44 14.05
CA LEU A 496 20.64 9.45 13.77
C LEU A 496 21.03 10.73 14.50
N GLU A 497 21.44 11.73 13.73
CA GLU A 497 21.84 13.04 14.26
C GLU A 497 20.63 13.86 14.73
N GLY A 498 20.84 14.61 15.80
CA GLY A 498 19.91 15.54 16.40
C GLY A 498 20.62 16.74 17.05
N PRO A 499 19.90 17.58 17.80
CA PRO A 499 18.45 17.56 17.95
C PRO A 499 17.75 17.90 16.63
N ALA A 500 16.69 17.18 16.29
CA ALA A 500 15.85 17.52 15.15
C ALA A 500 14.78 18.54 15.52
N ASP A 501 14.49 19.46 14.60
CA ASP A 501 13.32 20.33 14.72
C ASP A 501 12.05 19.47 14.78
N CYS A 502 11.18 19.76 15.75
CA CYS A 502 9.87 19.14 15.89
C CYS A 502 8.83 20.19 16.26
N ALA A 503 7.57 19.92 15.95
CA ALA A 503 6.46 20.81 16.28
C ALA A 503 5.41 20.08 17.15
N PRO A 504 5.71 19.83 18.44
CA PRO A 504 4.84 19.01 19.29
C PRO A 504 3.43 19.59 19.47
N MET A 505 3.27 20.91 19.28
CA MET A 505 1.98 21.59 19.34
C MET A 505 1.00 21.20 18.21
N SER A 506 1.50 20.64 17.11
CA SER A 506 0.65 20.12 16.01
C SER A 506 0.36 18.62 16.10
N TRP A 507 0.87 17.95 17.13
CA TRP A 507 0.68 16.51 17.30
C TRP A 507 -0.74 16.17 17.76
N PHE A 508 -1.19 15.00 17.34
CA PHE A 508 -2.53 14.50 17.66
C PHE A 508 -2.47 12.99 17.86
N THR A 509 -3.27 12.49 18.80
CA THR A 509 -3.36 11.06 19.09
C THR A 509 -4.39 10.40 18.19
N VAL A 510 -4.02 9.31 17.55
CA VAL A 510 -4.93 8.40 16.87
C VAL A 510 -5.05 7.13 17.71
N ALA A 511 -6.24 6.88 18.23
CA ALA A 511 -6.59 5.66 18.94
C ALA A 511 -7.45 4.75 18.04
N GLY A 512 -7.26 3.45 18.16
CA GLY A 512 -8.01 2.44 17.41
C GLY A 512 -8.10 1.14 18.18
N ALA A 513 -8.61 0.09 17.54
CA ALA A 513 -8.62 -1.25 18.14
C ALA A 513 -7.19 -1.69 18.49
N ALA A 514 -7.04 -2.38 19.61
CA ALA A 514 -5.78 -3.00 20.01
C ALA A 514 -5.34 -3.98 18.91
N LEU A 515 -4.05 -3.91 18.56
CA LEU A 515 -3.47 -4.80 17.56
C LEU A 515 -3.53 -6.23 18.09
N SER A 516 -3.93 -7.16 17.24
CA SER A 516 -3.79 -8.60 17.49
C SER A 516 -2.45 -9.14 16.97
N GLU A 517 -1.87 -8.46 15.98
CA GLU A 517 -0.59 -8.78 15.35
C GLU A 517 -0.06 -7.54 14.62
N VAL A 518 1.27 -7.35 14.60
CA VAL A 518 1.92 -6.37 13.72
C VAL A 518 2.27 -7.06 12.40
N ARG A 519 1.45 -6.82 11.38
CA ARG A 519 1.53 -7.45 10.05
C ARG A 519 2.21 -6.57 9.01
N ASN A 520 2.35 -5.30 9.31
CA ASN A 520 2.92 -4.30 8.42
C ASN A 520 3.61 -3.21 9.23
N SER A 521 4.63 -2.61 8.64
CA SER A 521 5.35 -1.49 9.22
C SER A 521 6.02 -0.70 8.10
N PRO A 522 5.85 0.63 8.05
CA PRO A 522 6.62 1.47 7.13
C PRO A 522 8.11 1.52 7.48
N PHE A 523 8.48 1.00 8.65
CA PHE A 523 9.84 1.01 9.19
C PHE A 523 10.49 -0.38 9.13
N CYS A 524 9.95 -1.32 8.37
CA CYS A 524 10.52 -2.65 8.21
C CYS A 524 10.25 -3.20 6.80
N GLN A 525 11.13 -4.07 6.29
CA GLN A 525 10.86 -4.80 5.06
C GLN A 525 9.68 -5.76 5.27
N GLY A 526 8.54 -5.52 4.62
CA GLY A 526 7.32 -6.32 4.82
C GLY A 526 7.51 -7.82 4.58
N GLY A 527 8.33 -8.21 3.61
CA GLY A 527 8.67 -9.62 3.36
C GLY A 527 9.45 -10.28 4.51
N LEU A 528 10.29 -9.50 5.20
CA LEU A 528 11.10 -9.96 6.32
C LEU A 528 10.26 -10.06 7.61
N LEU A 529 9.41 -9.06 7.86
CA LEU A 529 8.45 -9.09 8.97
C LEU A 529 7.48 -10.29 8.87
N GLY A 530 6.94 -10.54 7.66
CA GLY A 530 6.06 -11.69 7.42
C GLY A 530 6.74 -13.03 7.69
N GLN A 531 8.01 -13.18 7.32
CA GLN A 531 8.79 -14.40 7.63
C GLN A 531 8.99 -14.59 9.14
N LEU A 532 9.23 -13.51 9.88
CA LEU A 532 9.34 -13.59 11.34
C LEU A 532 8.01 -13.99 11.97
N ASN A 533 6.89 -13.36 11.58
CA ASN A 533 5.58 -13.71 12.11
C ASN A 533 5.22 -15.18 11.82
N GLU A 534 5.54 -15.67 10.63
CA GLU A 534 5.36 -17.09 10.28
C GLU A 534 6.20 -18.01 11.18
N ALA A 535 7.47 -17.68 11.39
CA ALA A 535 8.36 -18.46 12.26
C ALA A 535 7.89 -18.44 13.72
N LEU A 536 7.34 -17.33 14.19
CA LEU A 536 6.76 -17.18 15.53
C LEU A 536 5.45 -17.95 15.68
N GLY A 537 4.59 -17.97 14.67
CA GLY A 537 3.35 -18.76 14.67
C GLY A 537 3.58 -20.27 14.65
N GLY A 538 4.69 -20.73 14.05
CA GLY A 538 5.11 -22.13 14.07
C GLY A 538 5.88 -22.57 15.31
N ALA A 539 6.35 -21.62 16.14
CA ALA A 539 7.05 -21.91 17.39
C ALA A 539 6.04 -21.98 18.55
N ALA A 540 6.15 -23.00 19.42
CA ALA A 540 5.30 -23.07 20.60
C ALA A 540 5.38 -21.75 21.43
N PRO A 541 4.25 -21.15 21.84
CA PRO A 541 4.15 -19.81 22.47
C PRO A 541 5.03 -19.55 23.69
N ALA A 542 5.53 -20.60 24.35
CA ALA A 542 6.22 -20.56 25.63
C ALA A 542 7.76 -20.62 25.54
N ALA A 543 8.34 -20.33 24.37
CA ALA A 543 9.70 -20.76 24.08
C ALA A 543 10.64 -19.64 23.59
N TRP A 544 10.19 -18.39 23.46
CA TRP A 544 11.03 -17.26 23.03
C TRP A 544 11.94 -16.75 24.16
N ASP A 545 11.37 -16.59 25.35
CA ASP A 545 12.02 -16.23 26.61
C ASP A 545 13.09 -17.24 27.06
N ARG A 546 13.15 -18.41 26.40
CA ARG A 546 14.04 -19.53 26.70
C ARG A 546 14.91 -19.97 25.52
N LEU A 547 14.99 -19.19 24.44
CA LEU A 547 15.89 -19.52 23.33
C LEU A 547 17.34 -19.50 23.82
N PRO A 548 18.10 -20.60 23.67
CA PRO A 548 19.50 -20.61 24.06
C PRO A 548 20.29 -19.61 23.19
N PRO A 549 21.27 -18.90 23.77
CA PRO A 549 22.14 -18.04 22.99
C PRO A 549 22.89 -18.86 21.94
N CYS A 550 23.15 -18.26 20.78
CA CYS A 550 24.05 -18.86 19.79
C CYS A 550 25.50 -18.75 20.28
N GLY A 551 26.14 -19.87 20.61
CA GLY A 551 27.52 -19.89 21.13
C GLY A 551 28.60 -19.40 20.16
N ALA A 552 28.26 -19.23 18.88
CA ALA A 552 29.17 -18.69 17.85
C ALA A 552 28.91 -17.20 17.54
N CYS A 553 27.82 -16.61 18.05
CA CYS A 553 27.59 -15.17 17.95
C CYS A 553 28.39 -14.44 19.04
N GLN A 554 29.26 -13.51 18.64
CA GLN A 554 30.04 -12.73 19.59
C GLN A 554 29.15 -11.69 20.27
N ALA A 555 29.02 -11.75 21.60
CA ALA A 555 28.55 -10.62 22.38
C ALA A 555 29.66 -9.58 22.43
N GLY A 556 29.39 -8.35 21.98
CA GLY A 556 30.28 -7.25 22.30
C GLY A 556 30.15 -6.96 23.79
N PRO A 557 31.26 -6.56 24.44
CA PRO A 557 31.22 -6.23 25.84
C PRO A 557 30.33 -5.01 26.05
N ALA A 558 29.54 -4.99 27.14
CA ALA A 558 28.77 -3.81 27.55
C ALA A 558 29.63 -2.54 27.65
N ALA A 559 30.94 -2.68 27.87
CA ALA A 559 31.93 -1.59 27.81
C ALA A 559 32.03 -0.91 26.43
N ALA A 560 31.80 -1.63 25.33
CA ALA A 560 31.81 -1.06 23.98
C ALA A 560 30.60 -0.14 23.73
N ALA A 561 29.42 -0.51 24.24
CA ALA A 561 28.24 0.36 24.20
C ALA A 561 28.45 1.63 25.04
N LEU A 562 29.04 1.48 26.24
CA LEU A 562 29.40 2.62 27.10
C LEU A 562 30.45 3.53 26.46
N GLY A 563 31.45 2.98 25.78
CA GLY A 563 32.47 3.75 25.07
C GLY A 563 31.90 4.62 23.93
N GLN A 564 30.81 4.19 23.29
CA GLN A 564 30.18 4.93 22.18
C GLN A 564 29.36 6.14 22.64
N VAL A 565 28.85 6.12 23.88
CA VAL A 565 28.11 7.25 24.47
C VAL A 565 28.99 8.15 25.35
N ALA A 566 30.24 7.75 25.59
CA ALA A 566 31.19 8.57 26.32
C ALA A 566 31.53 9.85 25.53
N PRO A 567 31.70 11.00 26.21
CA PRO A 567 32.10 12.23 25.54
C PRO A 567 33.49 12.06 24.88
N PRO A 568 33.75 12.73 23.74
CA PRO A 568 35.09 12.75 23.16
C PRO A 568 36.07 13.31 24.19
N GLY A 569 37.20 12.61 24.37
CA GLY A 569 38.14 12.85 25.45
C GLY A 569 38.85 14.20 25.37
N ASP A 570 38.20 15.25 25.84
CA ASP A 570 38.86 16.51 26.23
C ASP A 570 39.14 16.45 27.72
N GLY A 571 40.38 16.75 28.12
CA GLY A 571 40.93 16.58 29.47
C GLY A 571 40.33 17.46 30.59
N GLY A 572 39.05 17.82 30.53
CA GLY A 572 38.29 18.42 31.62
C GLY A 572 37.64 17.34 32.48
N GLY A 573 37.95 17.26 33.77
CA GLY A 573 37.52 16.20 34.70
C GLY A 573 36.02 16.08 35.01
N ALA A 574 35.12 16.58 34.17
CA ALA A 574 33.67 16.45 34.35
C ALA A 574 33.16 15.11 33.81
N ARG A 575 32.66 14.25 34.70
CA ARG A 575 32.04 12.97 34.31
C ARG A 575 30.64 13.21 33.76
N THR A 576 30.33 12.62 32.62
CA THR A 576 28.97 12.65 32.05
C THR A 576 28.10 11.59 32.74
N ARG A 577 26.87 11.94 33.12
CA ARG A 577 25.96 10.93 33.67
C ARG A 577 25.36 10.12 32.53
N CYS A 578 25.31 8.80 32.71
CA CYS A 578 24.65 7.89 31.78
C CYS A 578 23.54 7.16 32.54
N LEU A 579 22.29 7.37 32.13
CA LEU A 579 21.15 6.60 32.64
C LEU A 579 21.05 5.30 31.85
N VAL A 580 21.16 4.19 32.55
CA VAL A 580 21.02 2.85 31.99
C VAL A 580 19.69 2.27 32.43
N VAL A 581 18.79 2.06 31.47
CA VAL A 581 17.57 1.30 31.68
C VAL A 581 17.96 -0.17 31.55
N GLY A 582 18.02 -0.91 32.66
CA GLY A 582 18.64 -2.24 32.61
C GLY A 582 19.01 -2.87 33.94
N ASP A 583 19.35 -4.16 33.89
CA ASP A 583 19.89 -4.90 35.04
C ASP A 583 21.21 -4.27 35.54
N ARG A 584 21.18 -3.78 36.78
CA ARG A 584 22.32 -3.11 37.42
C ARG A 584 23.57 -3.99 37.51
N VAL A 585 23.42 -5.30 37.70
CA VAL A 585 24.53 -6.24 37.88
C VAL A 585 25.33 -6.36 36.58
N VAL A 586 24.65 -6.45 35.44
CA VAL A 586 25.27 -6.58 34.12
C VAL A 586 26.10 -5.34 33.76
N TRP A 587 25.53 -4.16 34.00
CA TRP A 587 26.11 -2.89 33.55
C TRP A 587 27.13 -2.29 34.54
N ALA A 588 27.00 -2.58 35.85
CA ALA A 588 27.96 -2.08 36.85
C ALA A 588 29.39 -2.61 36.64
N ALA A 589 29.52 -3.87 36.20
CA ALA A 589 30.82 -4.47 35.89
C ALA A 589 31.52 -3.79 34.69
N ALA A 590 30.74 -3.34 33.70
CA ALA A 590 31.25 -2.63 32.54
C ALA A 590 31.58 -1.17 32.82
N GLY A 591 30.85 -0.52 33.73
CA GLY A 591 31.09 0.88 34.14
C GLY A 591 32.49 1.14 34.70
N GLY A 592 33.10 0.13 35.34
CA GLY A 592 34.48 0.21 35.83
C GLY A 592 35.53 0.40 34.73
N GLN A 593 35.19 0.10 33.47
CA GLN A 593 36.08 0.22 32.30
C GLN A 593 35.89 1.55 31.55
N SER A 594 34.93 2.39 31.96
CA SER A 594 34.62 3.68 31.32
C SER A 594 34.64 4.82 32.35
N PRO A 595 35.82 5.30 32.78
CA PRO A 595 35.95 6.27 33.88
C PRO A 595 35.35 7.65 33.60
N ALA A 596 35.02 7.93 32.33
CA ALA A 596 34.37 9.16 31.88
C ALA A 596 32.87 9.22 32.20
N LEU A 597 32.24 8.09 32.58
CA LEU A 597 30.80 7.99 32.80
C LEU A 597 30.45 7.74 34.27
N MET A 598 29.37 8.39 34.73
CA MET A 598 28.70 8.08 35.99
C MET A 598 27.38 7.35 35.70
N LEU A 599 27.32 6.07 36.02
CA LEU A 599 26.13 5.25 35.74
C LEU A 599 25.03 5.48 36.79
N SER A 600 23.82 5.72 36.31
CA SER A 600 22.58 5.65 37.10
C SER A 600 21.64 4.62 36.46
N PHE A 601 20.71 4.07 37.23
CA PHE A 601 19.90 2.94 36.79
C PHE A 601 18.41 3.23 36.90
N SER A 602 17.65 2.72 35.92
CA SER A 602 16.19 2.65 35.94
C SER A 602 15.76 1.22 35.64
N GLU A 603 14.61 0.83 36.17
CA GLU A 603 14.00 -0.46 35.84
C GLU A 603 13.63 -0.54 34.36
N GLU A 604 13.77 -1.73 33.78
CA GLU A 604 13.32 -2.01 32.41
C GLU A 604 11.79 -2.06 32.33
N PRO A 605 11.19 -1.64 31.20
CA PRO A 605 9.77 -1.88 30.98
C PRO A 605 9.49 -3.39 31.04
N ALA A 606 8.41 -3.77 31.74
CA ALA A 606 7.99 -5.15 31.79
C ALA A 606 7.72 -5.68 30.37
N PHE A 607 8.44 -6.72 29.98
CA PHE A 607 8.24 -7.36 28.69
C PHE A 607 6.98 -8.25 28.75
N PRO A 608 6.20 -8.36 27.65
CA PRO A 608 5.01 -9.20 27.64
C PRO A 608 5.36 -10.67 27.95
N GLU A 609 4.69 -11.27 28.94
CA GLU A 609 4.83 -12.69 29.27
C GLU A 609 3.84 -13.53 28.44
N GLY A 610 4.34 -14.52 27.68
CA GLY A 610 3.53 -15.55 27.00
C GLY A 610 2.81 -15.10 25.71
N GLY A 611 3.01 -15.85 24.62
CA GLY A 611 2.10 -15.91 23.44
C GLY A 611 1.84 -14.67 22.57
N LEU A 612 2.21 -13.47 23.00
CA LEU A 612 2.02 -12.20 22.26
C LEU A 612 3.17 -11.87 21.29
N LEU A 613 3.92 -12.89 20.84
CA LEU A 613 5.19 -12.70 20.11
C LEU A 613 5.05 -11.96 18.78
N ALA A 614 3.90 -12.08 18.12
CA ALA A 614 3.63 -11.43 16.84
C ALA A 614 3.23 -9.95 16.96
N LEU A 615 3.06 -9.44 18.19
CA LEU A 615 2.89 -8.00 18.44
C LEU A 615 4.20 -7.23 18.42
N HIS A 616 5.35 -7.88 18.59
CA HIS A 616 6.66 -7.21 18.71
C HIS A 616 6.63 -6.08 19.74
N ASP A 617 6.72 -4.81 19.32
CA ASP A 617 6.63 -3.60 20.14
C ASP A 617 5.20 -2.99 20.19
N GLY A 618 4.21 -3.69 19.67
CA GLY A 618 2.81 -3.25 19.56
C GLY A 618 1.89 -3.69 20.70
N GLU A 619 2.45 -4.23 21.77
CA GLU A 619 1.68 -4.59 22.97
C GLU A 619 1.43 -3.32 23.82
N PRO A 620 0.16 -2.99 24.17
CA PRO A 620 -0.17 -1.73 24.82
C PRO A 620 0.51 -1.51 26.18
N GLY A 621 0.66 -2.57 27.00
CA GLY A 621 1.32 -2.51 28.31
C GLY A 621 2.79 -2.14 28.20
N TYR A 622 3.52 -2.78 27.29
CA TYR A 622 4.91 -2.50 26.95
C TYR A 622 5.09 -1.07 26.48
N GLN A 623 4.25 -0.62 25.55
CA GLN A 623 4.29 0.73 25.01
C GLN A 623 4.10 1.80 26.10
N ARG A 624 3.16 1.57 27.02
CA ARG A 624 2.92 2.46 28.18
C ARG A 624 4.12 2.49 29.12
N ALA A 625 4.69 1.33 29.44
CA ALA A 625 5.87 1.24 30.30
C ALA A 625 7.08 1.95 29.67
N LEU A 626 7.30 1.75 28.36
CA LEU A 626 8.36 2.43 27.61
C LEU A 626 8.22 3.96 27.63
N LEU A 627 7.00 4.47 27.44
CA LEU A 627 6.72 5.90 27.54
C LEU A 627 6.99 6.44 28.95
N GLY A 628 6.60 5.70 30.00
CA GLY A 628 6.87 6.07 31.39
C GLY A 628 8.37 6.19 31.70
N VAL A 629 9.17 5.22 31.24
CA VAL A 629 10.64 5.24 31.35
C VAL A 629 11.23 6.45 30.62
N LEU A 630 10.76 6.72 29.40
CA LEU A 630 11.24 7.83 28.59
C LEU A 630 10.90 9.19 29.22
N LEU A 631 9.68 9.38 29.73
CA LEU A 631 9.29 10.58 30.48
C LEU A 631 10.17 10.80 31.72
N GLY A 632 10.41 9.74 32.50
CA GLY A 632 11.30 9.81 33.66
C GLY A 632 12.74 10.16 33.29
N ALA A 633 13.25 9.60 32.19
CA ALA A 633 14.58 9.90 31.66
C ALA A 633 14.68 11.36 31.20
N LEU A 634 13.79 11.81 30.31
CA LEU A 634 13.81 13.18 29.78
C LEU A 634 13.62 14.24 30.87
N GLY A 635 12.86 13.94 31.93
CA GLY A 635 12.69 14.85 33.07
C GLY A 635 13.85 14.84 34.07
N GLY A 636 14.70 13.81 34.07
CA GLY A 636 15.74 13.59 35.08
C GLY A 636 17.19 13.73 34.60
N LEU A 637 17.42 13.89 33.29
CA LEU A 637 18.75 14.04 32.68
C LEU A 637 19.20 15.51 32.66
N GLY A 638 20.50 15.73 32.85
CA GLY A 638 21.16 17.03 32.74
C GLY A 638 21.77 17.28 31.36
N PRO A 639 22.18 18.53 31.05
CA PRO A 639 22.79 18.87 29.76
C PRO A 639 24.01 17.99 29.45
N GLY A 640 24.02 17.36 28.28
CA GLY A 640 25.11 16.51 27.83
C GLY A 640 25.06 15.05 28.29
N ASP A 641 24.11 14.70 29.17
CA ASP A 641 23.96 13.33 29.68
C ASP A 641 23.61 12.32 28.56
N ALA A 642 23.84 11.04 28.85
CA ALA A 642 23.56 9.92 27.96
C ALA A 642 22.43 9.01 28.50
N LEU A 643 21.79 8.29 27.59
CA LEU A 643 20.76 7.29 27.89
C LEU A 643 21.02 6.00 27.10
N LEU A 644 21.05 4.88 27.82
CA LEU A 644 21.00 3.53 27.24
C LEU A 644 19.59 2.97 27.45
N LEU A 645 18.87 2.74 26.34
CA LEU A 645 17.47 2.31 26.37
C LEU A 645 17.27 1.01 25.58
N PRO A 646 16.98 -0.12 26.26
CA PRO A 646 16.56 -1.36 25.63
C PRO A 646 15.21 -1.20 24.93
N LEU A 647 15.09 -1.80 23.76
CA LEU A 647 13.90 -1.76 22.90
C LEU A 647 13.63 -3.15 22.32
N LEU A 648 12.35 -3.54 22.20
CA LEU A 648 11.96 -4.78 21.51
C LEU A 648 12.13 -4.69 20.00
N ALA A 649 11.63 -3.60 19.43
CA ALA A 649 11.66 -3.19 18.04
C ALA A 649 11.09 -1.76 17.98
N ALA A 650 11.13 -1.14 16.81
CA ALA A 650 10.40 0.09 16.54
C ALA A 650 9.53 -0.09 15.29
N ALA A 651 8.73 -1.17 15.26
CA ALA A 651 7.92 -1.51 14.09
C ALA A 651 6.57 -0.76 14.09
N THR A 652 6.08 -0.34 15.25
CA THR A 652 4.84 0.46 15.36
C THR A 652 5.10 1.96 15.26
N ARG A 653 4.12 2.72 14.76
CA ARG A 653 4.17 4.20 14.69
C ARG A 653 4.27 4.84 16.06
N LEU A 654 3.65 4.26 17.08
CA LEU A 654 3.81 4.73 18.45
C LEU A 654 5.28 4.64 18.88
N THR A 655 5.91 3.47 18.79
CA THR A 655 7.31 3.30 19.20
C THR A 655 8.27 4.11 18.32
N ALA A 656 8.02 4.18 17.01
CA ALA A 656 8.77 5.05 16.11
C ALA A 656 8.68 6.53 16.52
N GLY A 657 7.51 6.99 16.96
CA GLY A 657 7.32 8.32 17.53
C GLY A 657 8.11 8.56 18.80
N LEU A 658 8.26 7.55 19.66
CA LEU A 658 9.13 7.63 20.85
C LEU A 658 10.61 7.76 20.45
N VAL A 659 11.06 7.02 19.44
CA VAL A 659 12.42 7.16 18.88
C VAL A 659 12.62 8.54 18.25
N PHE A 660 11.60 9.10 17.59
CA PHE A 660 11.63 10.48 17.09
C PHE A 660 11.79 11.50 18.23
N CYS A 661 11.11 11.31 19.36
CA CYS A 661 11.28 12.17 20.54
C CYS A 661 12.71 12.11 21.10
N LEU A 662 13.33 10.93 21.12
CA LEU A 662 14.75 10.78 21.50
C LEU A 662 15.65 11.54 20.52
N ARG A 663 15.40 11.45 19.22
CA ARG A 663 16.14 12.24 18.23
C ARG A 663 16.00 13.74 18.46
N ALA A 664 14.82 14.22 18.82
CA ALA A 664 14.59 15.63 19.12
C ALA A 664 15.30 16.07 20.42
N ALA A 665 15.48 15.16 21.37
CA ALA A 665 16.04 15.45 22.69
C ALA A 665 17.57 15.25 22.82
N PHE A 666 18.21 14.51 21.91
CA PHE A 666 19.63 14.15 22.00
C PHE A 666 20.41 14.60 20.75
N ARG A 667 21.73 14.81 20.91
CA ARG A 667 22.63 15.14 19.78
C ARG A 667 22.80 13.97 18.82
N SER A 668 22.80 12.74 19.33
CA SER A 668 22.82 11.56 18.48
C SER A 668 22.10 10.40 19.13
N VAL A 669 21.45 9.59 18.30
CA VAL A 669 20.82 8.32 18.66
C VAL A 669 21.39 7.24 17.76
N ALA A 670 22.11 6.29 18.33
CA ALA A 670 22.57 5.09 17.63
C ALA A 670 21.82 3.86 18.16
N PHE A 671 21.96 2.72 17.49
CA PHE A 671 21.46 1.45 18.01
C PHE A 671 22.50 0.34 17.89
N ARG A 672 22.44 -0.63 18.80
CA ARG A 672 23.11 -1.92 18.69
C ARG A 672 22.11 -3.05 18.88
N CYS A 673 22.40 -4.22 18.34
CA CYS A 673 21.64 -5.44 18.60
C CYS A 673 22.53 -6.38 19.42
N PRO A 674 22.49 -6.30 20.76
CA PRO A 674 23.38 -7.11 21.60
C PRO A 674 23.11 -8.61 21.39
N SER A 675 24.20 -9.41 21.43
CA SER A 675 24.12 -10.88 21.33
C SER A 675 23.29 -11.48 22.47
N PRO A 676 22.59 -12.62 22.27
CA PRO A 676 21.25 -12.79 22.80
C PRO A 676 21.18 -13.26 24.26
N GLY A 677 20.53 -12.44 25.09
CA GLY A 677 19.88 -12.83 26.35
C GLY A 677 18.34 -12.94 26.22
N GLY A 678 17.82 -13.19 25.01
CA GLY A 678 16.42 -13.57 24.75
C GLY A 678 15.34 -12.47 24.86
N ARG A 679 15.56 -11.38 25.60
CA ARG A 679 14.50 -10.39 25.89
C ARG A 679 14.57 -9.09 25.07
N VAL A 680 15.77 -8.56 24.80
CA VAL A 680 15.96 -7.25 24.13
C VAL A 680 16.21 -7.43 22.64
N GLY A 681 15.54 -6.65 21.79
CA GLY A 681 15.78 -6.65 20.34
C GLY A 681 16.86 -5.68 19.90
N ALA A 682 16.87 -4.47 20.45
CA ALA A 682 17.88 -3.45 20.20
C ALA A 682 18.19 -2.66 21.48
N LEU A 683 19.40 -2.11 21.58
CA LEU A 683 19.81 -1.15 22.59
C LEU A 683 20.04 0.19 21.90
N LEU A 684 19.23 1.19 22.23
CA LEU A 684 19.44 2.56 21.79
C LEU A 684 20.51 3.24 22.64
N LEU A 685 21.43 3.92 21.96
CA LEU A 685 22.56 4.64 22.52
C LEU A 685 22.32 6.13 22.25
N CYS A 686 21.77 6.86 23.22
CA CYS A 686 21.46 8.28 23.08
C CYS A 686 22.53 9.11 23.78
N SER A 687 23.15 10.04 23.05
CA SER A 687 24.28 10.82 23.54
C SER A 687 24.02 12.32 23.45
N GLY A 688 24.44 13.05 24.49
CA GLY A 688 24.38 14.51 24.52
C GLY A 688 22.95 15.03 24.64
N PHE A 689 22.30 14.78 25.78
CA PHE A 689 20.96 15.28 26.08
C PHE A 689 20.89 16.82 26.01
N CYS A 690 19.83 17.33 25.39
CA CYS A 690 19.57 18.75 25.18
C CYS A 690 18.27 19.16 25.90
N PRO A 691 18.34 19.64 27.16
CA PRO A 691 17.14 19.95 27.95
C PRO A 691 16.20 20.97 27.29
N GLU A 692 16.75 21.99 26.62
CA GLU A 692 15.97 23.01 25.92
C GLU A 692 15.15 22.41 24.75
N ALA A 693 15.72 21.45 24.03
CA ALA A 693 15.04 20.75 22.93
C ALA A 693 14.05 19.70 23.45
N ALA A 694 14.29 19.12 24.62
CA ALA A 694 13.41 18.13 25.25
C ALA A 694 12.20 18.76 25.95
N ALA A 695 12.33 19.99 26.48
CA ALA A 695 11.28 20.64 27.27
C ALA A 695 9.90 20.69 26.58
N PRO A 696 9.81 21.05 25.27
CA PRO A 696 8.54 21.05 24.54
C PRO A 696 7.88 19.67 24.37
N LEU A 697 8.63 18.58 24.55
CA LEU A 697 8.13 17.20 24.41
C LEU A 697 7.45 16.69 25.68
N LEU A 698 7.84 17.20 26.86
CA LEU A 698 7.42 16.64 28.15
C LEU A 698 5.90 16.70 28.36
N SER A 699 5.26 17.82 28.03
CA SER A 699 3.81 17.96 28.20
C SER A 699 3.02 17.05 27.24
N PRO A 700 3.28 17.08 25.91
CA PRO A 700 2.58 16.16 24.99
C PRO A 700 2.79 14.68 25.32
N LEU A 701 3.97 14.28 25.79
CA LEU A 701 4.25 12.90 26.19
C LEU A 701 3.53 12.52 27.51
N ALA A 702 3.39 13.45 28.45
CA ALA A 702 2.60 13.24 29.66
C ALA A 702 1.10 13.10 29.32
N ASP A 703 0.58 13.97 28.46
CA ASP A 703 -0.81 13.90 27.98
C ASP A 703 -1.08 12.58 27.24
N LEU A 704 -0.11 12.10 26.45
CA LEU A 704 -0.15 10.80 25.79
C LEU A 704 -0.24 9.65 26.81
N ARG A 705 0.59 9.67 27.86
CA ARG A 705 0.56 8.65 28.92
C ARG A 705 -0.81 8.61 29.60
N ASP A 706 -1.32 9.77 29.98
CA ASP A 706 -2.64 9.90 30.63
C ASP A 706 -3.78 9.46 29.68
N HIS A 707 -3.63 9.63 28.37
CA HIS A 707 -4.55 9.08 27.38
C HIS A 707 -4.47 7.54 27.29
N MET A 708 -3.26 6.98 27.27
CA MET A 708 -3.05 5.51 27.26
C MET A 708 -3.60 4.85 28.54
N GLU A 709 -3.50 5.51 29.70
CA GLU A 709 -4.07 5.04 30.97
C GLU A 709 -5.60 5.00 30.92
N ARG A 710 -6.25 6.07 30.44
CA ARG A 710 -7.71 6.10 30.27
C ARG A 710 -8.24 5.01 29.33
N LEU A 711 -7.54 4.73 28.24
CA LEU A 711 -7.93 3.64 27.32
C LEU A 711 -7.82 2.26 27.99
N ALA A 712 -6.80 2.05 28.82
CA ALA A 712 -6.64 0.79 29.55
C ALA A 712 -7.74 0.61 30.61
N GLU A 713 -8.07 1.65 31.38
CA GLU A 713 -9.14 1.61 32.39
C GLU A 713 -10.54 1.42 31.78
N GLY A 714 -10.79 2.01 30.60
CA GLY A 714 -12.05 1.88 29.88
C GLY A 714 -12.26 0.49 29.25
N ALA A 715 -11.18 -0.22 28.94
CA ALA A 715 -11.25 -1.60 28.43
C ALA A 715 -11.81 -2.58 29.46
N ASP A 716 -11.52 -2.36 30.75
CA ASP A 716 -12.01 -3.21 31.84
C ASP A 716 -13.52 -3.01 32.14
N GLN A 717 -14.11 -1.92 31.65
CA GLN A 717 -15.48 -1.49 31.98
C GLN A 717 -16.47 -1.59 30.82
N SER A 718 -16.02 -1.77 29.57
CA SER A 718 -16.86 -1.75 28.38
C SER A 718 -16.96 -3.12 27.69
N SER A 719 -18.08 -3.38 27.02
CA SER A 719 -18.27 -4.57 26.15
C SER A 719 -17.65 -4.37 24.75
N GLU A 720 -16.94 -3.27 24.51
CA GLU A 720 -16.31 -2.97 23.23
C GLU A 720 -14.92 -3.62 23.13
N ALA A 721 -14.41 -3.77 21.90
CA ALA A 721 -13.07 -4.29 21.69
C ALA A 721 -12.01 -3.38 22.36
N PRO A 722 -10.95 -3.94 22.96
CA PRO A 722 -9.91 -3.15 23.61
C PRO A 722 -9.31 -2.15 22.62
N GLN A 723 -9.02 -0.94 23.09
CA GLN A 723 -8.43 0.13 22.29
C GLN A 723 -7.00 0.43 22.71
N GLN A 724 -6.21 1.00 21.80
CA GLN A 724 -4.87 1.51 22.09
C GLN A 724 -4.54 2.72 21.22
N VAL A 725 -3.53 3.48 21.65
CA VAL A 725 -2.97 4.55 20.81
C VAL A 725 -2.09 3.92 19.72
N LEU A 726 -2.38 4.24 18.47
CA LEU A 726 -1.64 3.76 17.30
C LEU A 726 -0.58 4.76 16.85
N GLN A 727 -0.84 6.06 17.03
CA GLN A 727 0.03 7.14 16.55
C GLN A 727 -0.17 8.39 17.42
N PHE A 728 0.90 9.15 17.64
CA PHE A 728 0.84 10.49 18.25
C PHE A 728 1.69 11.53 17.48
N VAL A 729 2.78 11.08 16.82
CA VAL A 729 3.56 11.89 15.90
C VAL A 729 2.97 11.78 14.49
N PRO A 730 2.75 12.90 13.76
CA PRO A 730 2.31 12.87 12.37
C PRO A 730 3.23 12.04 11.47
N MET A 731 2.66 11.33 10.49
CA MET A 731 3.45 10.50 9.58
C MET A 731 4.45 11.33 8.76
N GLU A 732 4.12 12.58 8.43
CA GLU A 732 4.99 13.51 7.74
C GLU A 732 6.32 13.74 8.48
N GLU A 733 6.30 13.76 9.81
CA GLU A 733 7.51 13.84 10.64
C GLU A 733 8.23 12.49 10.72
N LEU A 734 7.49 11.38 10.84
CA LEU A 734 8.06 10.03 10.94
C LEU A 734 8.73 9.54 9.64
N LEU A 735 8.27 10.07 8.50
CA LEU A 735 8.83 9.80 7.17
C LEU A 735 10.00 10.73 6.82
N GLY A 736 10.37 11.64 7.72
CA GLY A 736 11.33 12.71 7.47
C GLY A 736 12.74 12.48 8.04
N GLY A 737 13.71 13.18 7.44
CA GLY A 737 15.00 13.46 8.07
C GLY A 737 15.89 12.26 8.40
N GLY A 738 15.82 11.15 7.68
CA GLY A 738 16.68 9.98 7.93
C GLY A 738 16.19 9.03 9.03
N LEU A 739 15.05 9.33 9.68
CA LEU A 739 14.48 8.45 10.71
C LEU A 739 14.02 7.12 10.10
N THR A 740 13.36 7.14 8.95
CA THR A 740 12.83 5.93 8.31
C THR A 740 13.94 4.94 7.94
N GLU A 741 15.06 5.42 7.40
CA GLU A 741 16.24 4.59 7.11
C GLU A 741 16.84 4.02 8.40
N PHE A 742 16.97 4.84 9.44
CA PHE A 742 17.46 4.41 10.75
C PHE A 742 16.58 3.31 11.35
N LEU A 743 15.26 3.50 11.39
CA LEU A 743 14.31 2.53 11.91
C LEU A 743 14.25 1.26 11.04
N SER A 744 14.33 1.40 9.71
CA SER A 744 14.40 0.26 8.79
C SER A 744 15.66 -0.58 9.05
N ALA A 745 16.81 0.05 9.28
CA ALA A 745 18.03 -0.66 9.63
C ALA A 745 17.91 -1.35 11.00
N LEU A 746 17.39 -0.63 12.01
CA LEU A 746 17.16 -1.16 13.35
C LEU A 746 16.27 -2.41 13.30
N ASN A 747 15.07 -2.28 12.73
CA ASN A 747 14.10 -3.36 12.68
C ASN A 747 14.60 -4.54 11.84
N SER A 748 15.29 -4.29 10.72
CA SER A 748 15.88 -5.36 9.90
C SER A 748 16.94 -6.15 10.70
N SER A 749 17.79 -5.46 11.46
CA SER A 749 18.79 -6.11 12.33
C SER A 749 18.15 -6.92 13.44
N VAL A 750 17.12 -6.38 14.10
CA VAL A 750 16.33 -7.13 15.10
C VAL A 750 15.73 -8.38 14.48
N VAL A 751 15.01 -8.26 13.37
CA VAL A 751 14.34 -9.40 12.73
C VAL A 751 15.35 -10.46 12.27
N ARG A 752 16.49 -10.04 11.69
CA ARG A 752 17.57 -10.96 11.30
C ARG A 752 18.06 -11.79 12.47
N GLN A 753 18.38 -11.13 13.59
CA GLN A 753 18.86 -11.80 14.79
C GLN A 753 17.81 -12.79 15.31
N LYS A 754 16.54 -12.39 15.33
CA LYS A 754 15.45 -13.26 15.78
C LYS A 754 15.29 -14.50 14.90
N LEU A 755 15.27 -14.34 13.58
CA LEU A 755 15.19 -15.45 12.63
C LEU A 755 16.41 -16.37 12.72
N HIS A 756 17.62 -15.81 12.90
CA HIS A 756 18.85 -16.59 13.08
C HIS A 756 18.74 -17.53 14.28
N LEU A 757 18.25 -17.05 15.43
CA LEU A 757 18.09 -17.86 16.63
C LEU A 757 17.03 -18.95 16.48
N LEU A 758 15.93 -18.65 15.78
CA LEU A 758 14.88 -19.63 15.51
C LEU A 758 15.38 -20.77 14.60
N LEU A 759 16.30 -20.49 13.67
CA LEU A 759 16.94 -21.51 12.83
C LEU A 759 17.91 -22.42 13.58
N GLN A 760 18.51 -21.96 14.68
CA GLN A 760 19.44 -22.76 15.49
C GLN A 760 18.74 -23.78 16.39
N ARG A 761 17.40 -23.82 16.40
CA ARG A 761 16.67 -24.89 17.09
C ARG A 761 16.96 -26.23 16.39
N PRO A 762 17.30 -27.30 17.13
CA PRO A 762 17.15 -28.64 16.57
C PRO A 762 15.68 -28.80 16.15
N GLY A 763 15.44 -29.25 14.91
CA GLY A 763 14.10 -29.51 14.42
C GLY A 763 13.31 -30.45 15.36
N PRO A 764 11.97 -30.48 15.26
CA PRO A 764 11.14 -31.38 16.06
C PRO A 764 11.58 -32.84 15.95
#